data_AF-A0A7Y5NBZ8-F1
#
_entry.id   AF-A0A7Y5NBZ8-F1
#
_cell.length_a   1.000
_cell.length_b   1.000
_cell.length_c   1.000
_cell.angle_alpha   90.00
_cell.angle_beta   90.00
_cell.angle_gamma   90.00
#
_symmetry.space_group_name_H-M   'P 1'
#
loop_
_entity.id
_entity.type
_entity.pdbx_description
1 polymer ?
#
loop_
_entity_poly.entity_id
_entity_poly.type
_entity_poly.pdbx_seq_one_letter_code
_entity_poly.pdbx_strand_id
1 'polypeptide(L)'
;MSVTEPLEQLSPVKRALLEIRELKAKLAETERAQNEPIAIIGMGLRWPGGAHDPETAWQLLRDGVDAISEVPKDRWNIDDYYDPNPDAPGKMSTRWAGFINDIDKFDADFFGISPREAVSMDPQQRLLMKVAWEALENAGQSPEKLAGSATGVFVGIAAFDYPEMQMQYLNPANIDAYLATGSAHSVASGRLSYFLGLQGPSISLDTACSSSLVGVHLACRSLRSRESDMALAGGVNLIIIPELLINFSKSHMMAANGRCKTFDASADGFVRGEGAGLVVLKRLSDAIAHRDNILAVIRGSALNQDGRSSGLTAPNGPAQQVVIRQALLSAGVAPHEIGYVEAHGTGTSLGDPIEVQALGAVLREGRTADNPLMIGSIKTNIGHLETAAGVAGLIKAVLALKHQEIPPHLHLKELSPHIPWQDFPIVVPTQRTPWLASSGKRLAGVSSFGFSGTNAHVVIEEWESESTGEWANEGIGERERTQSISSSPILPVSDFQKRPLHLLNLSAKTEASLHELVQRYEKFFVENESAALADVCYSANAGRSHFDHRASFIASASAQMRERLFSFIKKEEALGVCNAWSDGTNRPEVVFLFTGQGGQYLNMGKQLFETQPTFRQALLRCDEILRAHLEQPLLSVLYPQAGERSPLDDTNYTQPATFALQYALAELWRSWGVQPGLIMGHSVGEIVASTVAGMMSLEDGLMIVSERGRLMHSLPQNGLMASLLAEEACVREVITPYTDRVAIAAINGPESTVISGERTAVLEILRRLEASGIKTRPLQVSNSFHSPLVEPVLDEFEASCRRAQYRTPSAPLFSSMRLEFVNEGNLLDATYWRHNLRYTVRYSEAMQKLQQLGYRVFIEIGPAPMLVAMGQKCFPNNDGVWLPSLRNGREDWEQMLETLATLYVNGVHPDWEKFDRDYPRRRVVVPTYPFQEQRYWIEVDRGLRIQERGLRIEDRDTQSTIHDPRSTNNEQHWSSIAEAARHQSQQIPFDMPLHTYPAKWQCLDRLATAYIVHALRALRAFNKKDEKHSIDGFMQRFHVLPTYKHLVQRWFNKLVNEGILLREGELFTNANALPKASPEAVLQKSGNVFAEISELLEYVQRCGKLLVPRTELLKLLKPE
;
A
#
# COMPACT_ATOMS: atom_id res chain seq x y z
N MET A 1 18.99 27.68 31.82
CA MET A 1 20.11 27.55 32.79
C MET A 1 20.63 26.13 32.74
N SER A 2 21.74 25.89 32.02
CA SER A 2 22.45 24.61 32.07
C SER A 2 23.32 24.58 33.33
N VAL A 3 23.20 23.52 34.11
CA VAL A 3 24.15 23.19 35.18
C VAL A 3 24.43 21.71 35.08
N THR A 4 25.48 21.37 34.33
CA THR A 4 26.18 20.09 34.38
C THR A 4 27.10 20.08 35.61
N GLU A 5 26.53 20.08 36.81
CA GLU A 5 27.25 19.66 38.02
C GLU A 5 27.08 18.13 38.16
N PRO A 6 28.15 17.36 38.42
CA PRO A 6 28.02 15.93 38.69
C PRO A 6 27.04 15.69 39.85
N LEU A 7 26.11 14.74 39.71
CA LEU A 7 25.08 14.39 40.71
C LEU A 7 25.60 14.24 42.14
N GLU A 8 26.88 13.89 42.28
CA GLU A 8 27.61 13.69 43.54
C GLU A 8 27.91 14.98 44.32
N GLN A 9 27.83 16.17 43.70
CA GLN A 9 28.08 17.47 44.34
C GLN A 9 26.82 18.22 44.80
N LEU A 10 25.63 17.73 44.43
CA LEU A 10 24.36 18.33 44.83
C LEU A 10 24.05 18.03 46.30
N SER A 11 23.58 19.03 47.06
CA SER A 11 23.08 18.84 48.43
C SER A 11 21.97 17.77 48.49
N PRO A 12 21.81 17.01 49.60
CA PRO A 12 20.76 15.99 49.73
C PRO A 12 19.35 16.49 49.40
N VAL A 13 19.04 17.75 49.75
CA VAL A 13 17.75 18.41 49.46
C VAL A 13 17.55 18.65 47.96
N LYS A 14 18.59 19.07 47.23
CA LYS A 14 18.53 19.25 45.77
C LYS A 14 18.35 17.91 45.04
N ARG A 15 18.98 16.82 45.50
CA ARG A 15 18.79 15.48 44.92
C ARG A 15 17.36 14.98 45.14
N ALA A 16 16.84 15.09 46.36
CA ALA A 16 15.45 14.73 46.66
C ALA A 16 14.45 15.53 45.82
N LEU A 17 14.69 16.83 45.58
CA LEU A 17 13.83 17.65 44.71
C LEU A 17 13.89 17.26 43.23
N LEU A 18 15.05 16.83 42.72
CA LEU A 18 15.20 16.32 41.36
C LEU A 18 14.52 14.94 41.21
N GLU A 19 14.73 14.03 42.16
CA GLU A 19 14.04 12.72 42.19
C GLU A 19 12.51 12.89 42.29
N ILE A 20 12.01 13.79 43.13
CA ILE A 20 10.57 14.09 43.20
C ILE A 20 10.06 14.66 41.87
N ARG A 21 10.84 15.48 41.17
CA ARG A 21 10.45 16.00 39.85
C ARG A 21 10.45 14.90 38.79
N GLU A 22 11.46 14.03 38.76
CA GLU A 22 11.50 12.89 37.86
C GLU A 22 10.37 11.89 38.15
N LEU A 23 10.08 11.60 39.42
CA LEU A 23 8.97 10.74 39.81
C LEU A 23 7.61 11.36 39.45
N LYS A 24 7.43 12.67 39.65
CA LYS A 24 6.23 13.38 39.20
C LYS A 24 6.10 13.40 37.68
N ALA A 25 7.20 13.58 36.95
CA ALA A 25 7.20 13.53 35.49
C ALA A 25 6.86 12.12 34.98
N LYS A 26 7.47 11.07 35.55
CA LYS A 26 7.16 9.66 35.24
C LYS A 26 5.71 9.31 35.59
N LEU A 27 5.19 9.79 36.73
CA LEU A 27 3.80 9.59 37.11
C LEU A 27 2.85 10.26 36.12
N ALA A 28 3.09 11.53 35.79
CA ALA A 28 2.27 12.26 34.82
C ALA A 28 2.33 11.64 33.41
N GLU A 29 3.49 11.13 32.99
CA GLU A 29 3.66 10.41 31.73
C GLU A 29 2.89 9.08 31.75
N THR A 30 2.95 8.34 32.85
CA THR A 30 2.18 7.09 33.03
C THR A 30 0.68 7.35 33.03
N GLU A 31 0.22 8.40 33.73
CA GLU A 31 -1.19 8.81 33.76
C GLU A 31 -1.68 9.27 32.38
N ARG A 32 -0.85 10.02 31.64
CA ARG A 32 -1.14 10.40 30.25
C ARG A 32 -1.24 9.19 29.34
N ALA A 33 -0.32 8.22 29.45
CA ALA A 33 -0.35 7.00 28.64
C ALA A 33 -1.58 6.11 28.96
N GLN A 34 -1.97 6.01 30.23
CA GLN A 34 -3.12 5.21 30.65
C GLN A 34 -4.46 5.79 30.20
N ASN A 35 -4.58 7.11 30.11
CA ASN A 35 -5.81 7.82 29.75
C ASN A 35 -5.71 8.49 28.37
N GLU A 36 -4.76 8.07 27.54
CA GLU A 36 -4.56 8.67 26.23
C GLU A 36 -5.84 8.53 25.38
N PRO A 37 -6.35 9.63 24.80
CA PRO A 37 -7.48 9.56 23.90
C PRO A 37 -7.13 8.78 22.62
N ILE A 38 -8.12 8.05 22.10
CA ILE A 38 -7.95 7.22 20.90
C ILE A 38 -8.71 7.85 19.74
N ALA A 39 -8.01 8.24 18.69
CA ALA A 39 -8.59 8.78 17.48
C ALA A 39 -9.25 7.68 16.64
N ILE A 40 -10.48 7.94 16.19
CA ILE A 40 -11.12 7.20 15.10
C ILE A 40 -10.72 7.90 13.80
N ILE A 41 -9.91 7.24 12.97
CA ILE A 41 -9.36 7.84 11.75
C ILE A 41 -10.01 7.34 10.46
N GLY A 42 -10.75 6.24 10.52
CA GLY A 42 -11.47 5.69 9.36
C GLY A 42 -12.57 4.74 9.78
N MET A 43 -13.47 4.44 8.86
CA MET A 43 -14.60 3.54 9.07
C MET A 43 -15.05 2.91 7.76
N GLY A 44 -15.54 1.68 7.84
CA GLY A 44 -16.18 0.96 6.74
C GLY A 44 -17.40 0.21 7.27
N LEU A 45 -18.42 0.02 6.42
CA LEU A 45 -19.67 -0.62 6.82
C LEU A 45 -20.41 -1.27 5.66
N ARG A 46 -21.30 -2.21 5.99
CA ARG A 46 -22.37 -2.73 5.13
C ARG A 46 -23.62 -2.91 5.97
N TRP A 47 -24.66 -2.14 5.71
CA TRP A 47 -25.92 -2.17 6.45
C TRP A 47 -27.13 -2.37 5.53
N PRO A 48 -28.28 -2.78 6.08
CA PRO A 48 -29.54 -2.85 5.34
C PRO A 48 -29.91 -1.50 4.72
N GLY A 49 -30.75 -1.53 3.68
CA GLY A 49 -31.17 -0.31 2.99
C GLY A 49 -30.14 0.24 1.99
N GLY A 50 -29.11 -0.54 1.66
CA GLY A 50 -28.12 -0.20 0.63
C GLY A 50 -26.98 0.69 1.12
N ALA A 51 -26.86 0.92 2.43
CA ALA A 51 -25.75 1.66 3.01
C ALA A 51 -24.47 0.82 2.96
N HIS A 52 -23.50 1.25 2.16
CA HIS A 52 -22.24 0.55 1.91
C HIS A 52 -21.00 1.39 2.18
N ASP A 53 -21.18 2.62 2.62
CA ASP A 53 -20.12 3.54 3.04
C ASP A 53 -20.70 4.54 4.07
N PRO A 54 -19.84 5.34 4.74
CA PRO A 54 -20.28 6.32 5.74
C PRO A 54 -21.26 7.37 5.19
N GLU A 55 -21.11 7.78 3.93
CA GLU A 55 -21.92 8.79 3.28
C GLU A 55 -23.35 8.29 3.01
N THR A 56 -23.49 7.09 2.43
CA THR A 56 -24.79 6.43 2.21
C THR A 56 -25.46 6.02 3.52
N ALA A 57 -24.68 5.63 4.53
CA ALA A 57 -25.17 5.42 5.89
C ALA A 57 -25.74 6.70 6.51
N TRP A 58 -25.04 7.84 6.36
CA TRP A 58 -25.55 9.12 6.84
C TRP A 58 -26.84 9.52 6.13
N GLN A 59 -26.92 9.37 4.80
CA GLN A 59 -28.14 9.66 4.05
C GLN A 59 -29.33 8.83 4.55
N LEU A 60 -29.14 7.51 4.73
CA LEU A 60 -30.15 6.61 5.29
C LEU A 60 -30.67 7.09 6.66
N LEU A 61 -29.74 7.43 7.57
CA LEU A 61 -30.07 7.89 8.91
C LEU A 61 -30.76 9.26 8.90
N ARG A 62 -30.19 10.23 8.19
CA ARG A 62 -30.69 11.60 8.06
C ARG A 62 -32.10 11.62 7.46
N ASP A 63 -32.34 10.79 6.45
CA ASP A 63 -33.62 10.70 5.77
C ASP A 63 -34.65 9.86 6.53
N GLY A 64 -34.28 9.29 7.69
CA GLY A 64 -35.20 8.56 8.57
C GLY A 64 -35.70 7.27 7.94
N VAL A 65 -34.84 6.59 7.18
CA VAL A 65 -35.22 5.37 6.45
C VAL A 65 -35.29 4.18 7.43
N ASP A 66 -36.38 3.43 7.30
CA ASP A 66 -36.58 2.12 7.90
C ASP A 66 -36.21 1.04 6.87
N ALA A 67 -35.11 0.36 7.13
CA ALA A 67 -34.44 -0.56 6.21
C ALA A 67 -34.84 -2.04 6.42
N ILE A 68 -35.85 -2.31 7.25
CA ILE A 68 -36.32 -3.68 7.50
C ILE A 68 -37.24 -4.13 6.37
N SER A 69 -36.94 -5.30 5.80
CA SER A 69 -37.72 -5.94 4.74
C SER A 69 -38.25 -7.31 5.17
N GLU A 70 -39.15 -7.87 4.35
CA GLU A 70 -39.51 -9.29 4.49
C GLU A 70 -38.30 -10.16 4.14
N VAL A 71 -38.25 -11.38 4.67
CA VAL A 71 -37.20 -12.36 4.34
C VAL A 71 -37.08 -12.54 2.81
N PRO A 72 -35.88 -12.31 2.23
CA PRO A 72 -35.65 -12.51 0.81
C PRO A 72 -35.82 -13.97 0.36
N LYS A 73 -36.40 -14.19 -0.83
CA LYS A 73 -36.69 -15.53 -1.37
C LYS A 73 -35.44 -16.38 -1.59
N ASP A 74 -34.30 -15.73 -1.82
CA ASP A 74 -32.98 -16.35 -2.00
C ASP A 74 -32.36 -16.84 -0.68
N ARG A 75 -32.86 -16.39 0.49
CA ARG A 75 -32.45 -16.90 1.81
C ARG A 75 -33.19 -18.20 2.14
N TRP A 76 -34.49 -18.10 2.40
CA TRP A 76 -35.39 -19.23 2.56
C TRP A 76 -36.83 -18.83 2.23
N ASN A 77 -37.68 -19.82 1.99
CA ASN A 77 -39.10 -19.58 1.79
C ASN A 77 -39.77 -19.29 3.15
N ILE A 78 -40.11 -18.04 3.41
CA ILE A 78 -40.68 -17.59 4.69
C ILE A 78 -42.00 -18.27 5.03
N ASP A 79 -42.82 -18.65 4.04
CA ASP A 79 -44.12 -19.27 4.28
C ASP A 79 -43.99 -20.66 4.92
N ASP A 80 -42.86 -21.34 4.74
CA ASP A 80 -42.58 -22.64 5.36
C ASP A 80 -42.31 -22.50 6.87
N TYR A 81 -41.93 -21.31 7.34
CA TYR A 81 -41.47 -21.08 8.71
C TYR A 81 -42.30 -20.06 9.49
N TYR A 82 -43.11 -19.23 8.84
CA TYR A 82 -43.93 -18.22 9.54
C TYR A 82 -45.19 -18.82 10.18
N ASP A 83 -45.48 -18.39 11.40
CA ASP A 83 -46.78 -18.55 12.06
C ASP A 83 -46.99 -17.37 13.03
N PRO A 84 -48.12 -16.64 12.97
CA PRO A 84 -48.37 -15.52 13.87
C PRO A 84 -48.48 -15.95 15.35
N ASN A 85 -48.72 -17.23 15.65
CA ASN A 85 -48.68 -17.75 17.00
C ASN A 85 -47.22 -17.96 17.46
N PRO A 86 -46.71 -17.19 18.44
CA PRO A 86 -45.33 -17.32 18.90
C PRO A 86 -45.03 -18.69 19.54
N ASP A 87 -46.05 -19.44 19.96
CA ASP A 87 -45.90 -20.77 20.55
C ASP A 87 -45.87 -21.90 19.50
N ALA A 88 -46.22 -21.63 18.23
CA ALA A 88 -46.31 -22.64 17.16
C ALA A 88 -44.96 -23.38 16.92
N PRO A 89 -44.85 -24.70 17.17
CA PRO A 89 -43.56 -25.40 17.16
C PRO A 89 -42.79 -25.26 15.85
N GLY A 90 -41.49 -24.92 15.93
CA GLY A 90 -40.62 -24.79 14.76
C GLY A 90 -40.95 -23.60 13.84
N LYS A 91 -41.75 -22.64 14.30
CA LYS A 91 -42.17 -21.46 13.54
C LYS A 91 -41.59 -20.15 14.09
N MET A 92 -41.43 -19.20 13.18
CA MET A 92 -41.06 -17.81 13.40
C MET A 92 -42.32 -16.98 13.62
N SER A 93 -42.33 -16.12 14.64
CA SER A 93 -43.46 -15.22 14.93
C SER A 93 -43.47 -13.95 14.06
N THR A 94 -42.44 -13.75 13.25
CA THR A 94 -42.26 -12.58 12.39
C THR A 94 -41.72 -12.98 11.02
N ARG A 95 -41.96 -12.12 10.03
CA ARG A 95 -41.52 -12.28 8.63
C ARG A 95 -40.40 -11.32 8.25
N TRP A 96 -39.97 -10.50 9.19
CA TRP A 96 -39.22 -9.29 8.94
C TRP A 96 -37.81 -9.37 9.54
N ALA A 97 -36.82 -8.86 8.82
CA ALA A 97 -35.48 -8.60 9.32
C ALA A 97 -34.76 -7.56 8.44
N GLY A 98 -33.69 -6.95 8.96
CA GLY A 98 -32.83 -6.07 8.16
C GLY A 98 -31.85 -6.92 7.37
N PHE A 99 -31.97 -6.97 6.05
CA PHE A 99 -31.07 -7.77 5.20
C PHE A 99 -30.11 -6.90 4.41
N ILE A 100 -28.90 -7.40 4.19
CA ILE A 100 -27.99 -6.85 3.18
C ILE A 100 -28.06 -7.70 1.91
N ASN A 101 -27.91 -7.04 0.77
CA ASN A 101 -27.94 -7.72 -0.52
C ASN A 101 -26.58 -8.37 -0.82
N ASP A 102 -26.55 -9.28 -1.80
CA ASP A 102 -25.32 -9.77 -2.43
C ASP A 102 -24.28 -10.39 -1.45
N ILE A 103 -24.75 -11.08 -0.40
CA ILE A 103 -23.87 -11.78 0.56
C ILE A 103 -23.06 -12.93 -0.07
N ASP A 104 -23.46 -13.35 -1.27
CA ASP A 104 -22.74 -14.33 -2.08
C ASP A 104 -21.67 -13.69 -2.99
N LYS A 105 -21.63 -12.35 -3.12
CA LYS A 105 -20.68 -11.64 -3.99
C LYS A 105 -19.38 -11.23 -3.29
N PHE A 106 -18.25 -11.53 -3.93
CA PHE A 106 -16.91 -11.23 -3.45
C PHE A 106 -15.89 -11.12 -4.59
N ASP A 107 -14.82 -10.36 -4.44
CA ASP A 107 -13.73 -10.27 -5.43
C ASP A 107 -12.55 -11.13 -4.96
N ALA A 108 -12.62 -12.43 -5.23
CA ALA A 108 -11.64 -13.39 -4.70
C ALA A 108 -10.23 -13.15 -5.24
N ASP A 109 -10.11 -12.81 -6.53
CA ASP A 109 -8.83 -12.55 -7.20
C ASP A 109 -8.13 -11.33 -6.58
N PHE A 110 -8.87 -10.26 -6.27
CA PHE A 110 -8.31 -9.11 -5.56
C PHE A 110 -7.66 -9.50 -4.23
N PHE A 111 -8.30 -10.38 -3.47
CA PHE A 111 -7.81 -10.83 -2.16
C PHE A 111 -6.84 -12.02 -2.24
N GLY A 112 -6.46 -12.48 -3.44
CA GLY A 112 -5.57 -13.62 -3.63
C GLY A 112 -6.16 -14.97 -3.21
N ILE A 113 -7.49 -15.08 -3.25
CA ILE A 113 -8.24 -16.26 -2.81
C ILE A 113 -8.70 -17.04 -4.04
N SER A 114 -8.44 -18.34 -4.06
CA SER A 114 -8.93 -19.18 -5.16
C SER A 114 -10.47 -19.29 -5.15
N PRO A 115 -11.14 -19.43 -6.31
CA PRO A 115 -12.58 -19.63 -6.37
C PRO A 115 -13.10 -20.77 -5.47
N ARG A 116 -12.31 -21.86 -5.36
CA ARG A 116 -12.62 -23.02 -4.53
C ARG A 116 -12.62 -22.70 -3.03
N GLU A 117 -11.65 -21.91 -2.58
CA GLU A 117 -11.61 -21.44 -1.20
C GLU A 117 -12.77 -20.46 -0.93
N ALA A 118 -13.02 -19.51 -1.84
CA ALA A 118 -14.07 -18.50 -1.69
C ALA A 118 -15.48 -19.10 -1.50
N VAL A 119 -15.79 -20.22 -2.16
CA VAL A 119 -17.04 -20.97 -1.96
C VAL A 119 -17.15 -21.55 -0.55
N SER A 120 -16.02 -21.99 0.03
CA SER A 120 -15.99 -22.58 1.38
C SER A 120 -15.99 -21.52 2.48
N MET A 121 -15.68 -20.26 2.16
CA MET A 121 -15.64 -19.17 3.12
C MET A 121 -17.03 -18.68 3.53
N ASP A 122 -17.24 -18.62 4.84
CA ASP A 122 -18.36 -17.90 5.45
C ASP A 122 -18.43 -16.47 4.86
N PRO A 123 -19.59 -16.07 4.29
CA PRO A 123 -19.85 -14.70 3.85
C PRO A 123 -19.45 -13.62 4.87
N GLN A 124 -19.49 -13.89 6.17
CA GLN A 124 -19.02 -12.97 7.21
C GLN A 124 -17.54 -12.64 7.07
N GLN A 125 -16.69 -13.64 6.76
CA GLN A 125 -15.25 -13.41 6.52
C GLN A 125 -15.03 -12.56 5.26
N ARG A 126 -15.74 -12.88 4.18
CA ARG A 126 -15.67 -12.13 2.91
C ARG A 126 -16.08 -10.67 3.09
N LEU A 127 -17.15 -10.43 3.84
CA LEU A 127 -17.65 -9.11 4.14
C LEU A 127 -16.66 -8.30 4.97
N LEU A 128 -16.07 -8.90 6.01
CA LEU A 128 -15.04 -8.27 6.83
C LEU A 128 -13.82 -7.86 6.00
N MET A 129 -13.39 -8.67 5.03
CA MET A 129 -12.25 -8.33 4.16
C MET A 129 -12.53 -7.08 3.33
N LYS A 130 -13.71 -6.97 2.72
CA LYS A 130 -14.13 -5.76 1.98
C LYS A 130 -14.19 -4.54 2.89
N VAL A 131 -14.88 -4.68 4.02
CA VAL A 131 -15.08 -3.58 4.98
C VAL A 131 -13.78 -3.12 5.62
N ALA A 132 -12.84 -4.03 5.90
CA ALA A 132 -11.53 -3.68 6.45
C ALA A 132 -10.68 -2.90 5.44
N TRP A 133 -10.67 -3.32 4.18
CA TRP A 133 -9.98 -2.61 3.11
C TRP A 133 -10.49 -1.17 2.97
N GLU A 134 -11.80 -1.02 2.88
CA GLU A 134 -12.44 0.29 2.73
C GLU A 134 -12.28 1.17 3.97
N ALA A 135 -12.31 0.59 5.18
CA ALA A 135 -12.05 1.34 6.41
C ALA A 135 -10.64 1.94 6.42
N LEU A 136 -9.63 1.20 5.96
CA LEU A 136 -8.25 1.66 5.83
C LEU A 136 -8.11 2.73 4.74
N GLU A 137 -8.75 2.53 3.59
CA GLU A 137 -8.77 3.55 2.53
C GLU A 137 -9.48 4.84 3.00
N ASN A 138 -10.59 4.74 3.73
CA ASN A 138 -11.24 5.89 4.36
C ASN A 138 -10.33 6.57 5.41
N ALA A 139 -9.46 5.82 6.07
CA ALA A 139 -8.42 6.38 6.95
C ALA A 139 -7.24 7.02 6.22
N GLY A 140 -7.20 6.96 4.89
CA GLY A 140 -6.05 7.38 4.09
C GLY A 140 -4.80 6.54 4.37
N GLN A 141 -4.98 5.28 4.77
CA GLN A 141 -3.90 4.33 5.00
C GLN A 141 -3.85 3.35 3.84
N SER A 142 -2.70 3.30 3.14
CA SER A 142 -2.46 2.26 2.13
C SER A 142 -2.31 0.90 2.82
N PRO A 143 -3.17 -0.09 2.52
CA PRO A 143 -3.05 -1.43 3.12
C PRO A 143 -1.67 -2.09 2.92
N GLU A 144 -1.00 -1.84 1.78
CA GLU A 144 0.32 -2.40 1.47
C GLU A 144 1.43 -1.86 2.38
N LYS A 145 1.30 -0.61 2.88
CA LYS A 145 2.28 0.00 3.79
C LYS A 145 2.18 -0.54 5.23
N LEU A 146 1.14 -1.31 5.54
CA LEU A 146 0.89 -1.85 6.89
C LEU A 146 1.52 -3.22 7.10
N ALA A 147 2.02 -3.87 6.06
CA ALA A 147 2.67 -5.16 6.18
C ALA A 147 3.88 -5.07 7.14
N GLY A 148 3.92 -5.98 8.11
CA GLY A 148 4.91 -6.01 9.18
C GLY A 148 4.63 -5.08 10.36
N SER A 149 3.58 -4.26 10.31
CA SER A 149 3.23 -3.36 11.43
C SER A 149 2.55 -4.08 12.59
N ALA A 150 2.70 -3.54 13.80
CA ALA A 150 1.94 -3.95 14.99
C ALA A 150 0.50 -3.43 14.96
N THR A 151 -0.24 -3.68 13.87
CA THR A 151 -1.66 -3.34 13.78
C THR A 151 -2.50 -4.48 14.34
N GLY A 152 -3.35 -4.19 15.33
CA GLY A 152 -4.25 -5.16 15.95
C GLY A 152 -5.59 -5.30 15.22
N VAL A 153 -6.28 -6.44 15.39
CA VAL A 153 -7.58 -6.76 14.81
C VAL A 153 -8.50 -7.35 15.88
N PHE A 154 -9.65 -6.70 16.13
CA PHE A 154 -10.59 -7.06 17.19
C PHE A 154 -12.02 -7.13 16.65
N VAL A 155 -12.51 -8.35 16.41
CA VAL A 155 -13.76 -8.58 15.66
C VAL A 155 -14.79 -9.31 16.52
N GLY A 156 -15.98 -8.72 16.66
CA GLY A 156 -17.17 -9.39 17.18
C GLY A 156 -17.84 -10.26 16.11
N ILE A 157 -17.93 -11.56 16.34
CA ILE A 157 -18.53 -12.55 15.42
C ILE A 157 -19.04 -13.75 16.22
N ALA A 158 -20.24 -14.24 15.92
CA ALA A 158 -20.88 -15.34 16.68
C ALA A 158 -21.81 -16.23 15.84
N ALA A 159 -22.44 -15.71 14.78
CA ALA A 159 -23.32 -16.52 13.93
C ALA A 159 -22.54 -17.66 13.25
N PHE A 160 -23.10 -18.87 13.26
CA PHE A 160 -22.50 -20.09 12.70
C PHE A 160 -23.35 -20.71 11.58
N ASP A 161 -24.21 -19.89 10.95
CA ASP A 161 -25.21 -20.33 9.98
C ASP A 161 -24.59 -20.98 8.73
N TYR A 162 -23.52 -20.40 8.17
CA TYR A 162 -22.90 -20.95 6.96
C TYR A 162 -22.23 -22.30 7.20
N PRO A 163 -21.39 -22.47 8.26
CA PRO A 163 -20.86 -23.78 8.60
C PRO A 163 -21.94 -24.81 8.94
N GLU A 164 -23.03 -24.41 9.61
CA GLU A 164 -24.15 -25.30 9.89
C GLU A 164 -24.82 -25.77 8.58
N MET A 165 -25.11 -24.84 7.67
CA MET A 165 -25.63 -25.16 6.34
C MET A 165 -24.67 -26.08 5.57
N GLN A 166 -23.36 -25.83 5.65
CA GLN A 166 -22.33 -26.67 5.06
C GLN A 166 -22.39 -28.09 5.63
N MET A 167 -22.41 -28.27 6.95
CA MET A 167 -22.49 -29.59 7.58
C MET A 167 -23.78 -30.34 7.27
N GLN A 168 -24.89 -29.62 7.10
CA GLN A 168 -26.20 -30.23 6.82
C GLN A 168 -26.38 -30.65 5.36
N TYR A 169 -25.80 -29.93 4.41
CA TYR A 169 -26.13 -30.08 2.98
C TYR A 169 -24.95 -30.45 2.08
N LEU A 170 -23.70 -30.34 2.54
CA LEU A 170 -22.57 -30.84 1.76
C LEU A 170 -22.49 -32.35 1.84
N ASN A 171 -22.34 -32.98 0.68
CA ASN A 171 -21.87 -34.35 0.60
C ASN A 171 -20.49 -34.44 1.28
N PRO A 172 -20.27 -35.40 2.22
CA PRO A 172 -18.97 -35.59 2.85
C PRO A 172 -17.80 -35.75 1.86
N ALA A 173 -18.06 -36.25 0.64
CA ALA A 173 -17.06 -36.34 -0.43
C ALA A 173 -16.57 -34.97 -0.95
N ASN A 174 -17.32 -33.89 -0.71
CA ASN A 174 -16.99 -32.52 -1.09
C ASN A 174 -16.31 -31.74 0.05
N ILE A 175 -16.09 -32.35 1.21
CA ILE A 175 -15.31 -31.75 2.29
C ILE A 175 -13.85 -31.67 1.86
N ASP A 176 -13.28 -30.47 1.85
CA ASP A 176 -11.87 -30.24 1.54
C ASP A 176 -11.16 -29.43 2.63
N ALA A 177 -9.89 -29.12 2.38
CA ALA A 177 -9.03 -28.43 3.34
C ALA A 177 -9.51 -27.02 3.69
N TYR A 178 -10.30 -26.36 2.84
CA TYR A 178 -10.74 -24.99 3.05
C TYR A 178 -11.94 -24.88 3.98
N LEU A 179 -12.71 -25.96 4.18
CA LEU A 179 -13.92 -25.94 5.01
C LEU A 179 -13.62 -25.43 6.43
N ALA A 180 -12.56 -25.95 7.06
CA ALA A 180 -12.17 -25.56 8.42
C ALA A 180 -11.79 -24.08 8.51
N THR A 181 -10.96 -23.60 7.58
CA THR A 181 -10.51 -22.20 7.55
C THR A 181 -11.61 -21.24 7.10
N GLY A 182 -12.54 -21.69 6.27
CA GLY A 182 -13.68 -20.92 5.79
C GLY A 182 -14.76 -20.75 6.86
N SER A 183 -14.81 -21.64 7.86
CA SER A 183 -15.84 -21.67 8.90
C SER A 183 -15.41 -21.10 10.24
N ALA A 184 -14.13 -21.21 10.59
CA ALA A 184 -13.65 -20.86 11.93
C ALA A 184 -13.70 -19.35 12.18
N HIS A 185 -14.36 -18.91 13.26
CA HIS A 185 -14.39 -17.50 13.64
C HIS A 185 -13.01 -16.93 13.97
N SER A 186 -12.11 -17.71 14.56
CA SER A 186 -10.71 -17.28 14.78
C SER A 186 -10.00 -16.92 13.48
N VAL A 187 -10.39 -17.54 12.37
CA VAL A 187 -9.85 -17.22 11.04
C VAL A 187 -10.46 -15.94 10.48
N ALA A 188 -11.62 -15.46 10.95
CA ALA A 188 -12.17 -14.18 10.49
C ALA A 188 -11.23 -13.00 10.79
N SER A 189 -10.76 -12.86 12.04
CA SER A 189 -9.73 -11.87 12.42
C SER A 189 -8.35 -12.26 11.88
N GLY A 190 -7.98 -13.54 11.99
CA GLY A 190 -6.69 -14.03 11.50
C GLY A 190 -6.46 -13.83 9.99
N ARG A 191 -7.51 -13.92 9.17
CA ARG A 191 -7.46 -13.71 7.72
C ARG A 191 -7.26 -12.23 7.37
N LEU A 192 -7.83 -11.30 8.13
CA LEU A 192 -7.52 -9.87 8.00
C LEU A 192 -6.05 -9.62 8.29
N SER A 193 -5.53 -10.17 9.39
CA SER A 193 -4.10 -10.03 9.74
C SER A 193 -3.20 -10.67 8.69
N TYR A 194 -3.54 -11.86 8.20
CA TYR A 194 -2.77 -12.57 7.18
C TYR A 194 -2.70 -11.79 5.86
N PHE A 195 -3.86 -11.39 5.32
CA PHE A 195 -3.92 -10.72 4.02
C PHE A 195 -3.28 -9.33 4.04
N LEU A 196 -3.45 -8.58 5.12
CA LEU A 196 -2.87 -7.23 5.28
C LEU A 196 -1.42 -7.28 5.82
N GLY A 197 -0.88 -8.46 6.15
CA GLY A 197 0.46 -8.63 6.70
C GLY A 197 0.65 -8.06 8.12
N LEU A 198 -0.41 -7.99 8.93
CA LEU A 198 -0.39 -7.37 10.26
C LEU A 198 0.16 -8.32 11.33
N GLN A 199 0.89 -7.77 12.29
CA GLN A 199 1.58 -8.53 13.36
C GLN A 199 1.12 -8.16 14.78
N GLY A 200 0.08 -7.33 14.93
CA GLY A 200 -0.53 -7.05 16.23
C GLY A 200 -1.48 -8.18 16.70
N PRO A 201 -2.10 -8.05 17.90
CA PRO A 201 -3.10 -8.99 18.40
C PRO A 201 -4.25 -9.18 17.41
N SER A 202 -4.66 -10.42 17.17
CA SER A 202 -5.77 -10.77 16.27
C SER A 202 -6.78 -11.64 16.99
N ILE A 203 -7.95 -11.06 17.30
CA ILE A 203 -8.93 -11.64 18.23
C ILE A 203 -10.32 -11.60 17.60
N SER A 204 -10.96 -12.77 17.55
CA SER A 204 -12.40 -12.90 17.36
C SER A 204 -13.06 -13.18 18.70
N LEU A 205 -14.17 -12.50 19.01
CA LEU A 205 -14.82 -12.62 20.32
C LEU A 205 -16.35 -12.62 20.22
N ASP A 206 -16.96 -13.26 21.22
CA ASP A 206 -18.41 -13.36 21.37
C ASP A 206 -18.84 -13.01 22.80
N THR A 207 -19.42 -11.83 22.94
CA THR A 207 -20.21 -11.39 24.10
C THR A 207 -21.63 -11.03 23.68
N ALA A 208 -22.16 -11.75 22.68
CA ALA A 208 -23.43 -11.51 22.02
C ALA A 208 -23.57 -10.07 21.49
N CYS A 209 -24.63 -9.35 21.89
CA CYS A 209 -24.95 -8.02 21.36
C CYS A 209 -23.88 -6.95 21.67
N SER A 210 -23.02 -7.18 22.66
CA SER A 210 -21.94 -6.25 23.02
C SER A 210 -20.60 -6.53 22.33
N SER A 211 -20.47 -7.60 21.54
CA SER A 211 -19.19 -8.09 20.99
C SER A 211 -18.37 -7.00 20.30
N SER A 212 -18.95 -6.27 19.34
CA SER A 212 -18.18 -5.23 18.64
C SER A 212 -17.70 -4.09 19.54
N LEU A 213 -18.47 -3.71 20.57
CA LEU A 213 -18.07 -2.63 21.49
C LEU A 213 -17.04 -3.11 22.52
N VAL A 214 -17.10 -4.39 22.92
CA VAL A 214 -16.01 -5.06 23.66
C VAL A 214 -14.74 -5.09 22.80
N GLY A 215 -14.84 -5.39 21.50
CA GLY A 215 -13.72 -5.32 20.57
C GLY A 215 -13.07 -3.94 20.51
N VAL A 216 -13.88 -2.88 20.43
CA VAL A 216 -13.40 -1.48 20.49
C VAL A 216 -12.71 -1.18 21.84
N HIS A 217 -13.24 -1.66 22.96
CA HIS A 217 -12.58 -1.49 24.27
C HIS A 217 -11.20 -2.15 24.30
N LEU A 218 -11.10 -3.40 23.83
CA LEU A 218 -9.83 -4.13 23.79
C LEU A 218 -8.82 -3.48 22.84
N ALA A 219 -9.28 -2.97 21.70
CA ALA A 219 -8.44 -2.21 20.79
C ALA A 219 -7.88 -0.92 21.44
N CYS A 220 -8.71 -0.18 22.18
CA CYS A 220 -8.27 0.98 22.94
C CYS A 220 -7.24 0.61 24.01
N ARG A 221 -7.41 -0.53 24.68
CA ARG A 221 -6.44 -1.05 25.65
C ARG A 221 -5.11 -1.41 24.99
N SER A 222 -5.13 -2.14 23.87
CA SER A 222 -3.95 -2.53 23.10
C SER A 222 -3.14 -1.31 22.61
N LEU A 223 -3.83 -0.26 22.16
CA LEU A 223 -3.20 0.99 21.75
C LEU A 223 -2.54 1.71 22.94
N ARG A 224 -3.21 1.79 24.09
CA ARG A 224 -2.67 2.41 25.31
C ARG A 224 -1.51 1.62 25.91
N SER A 225 -1.55 0.29 25.84
CA SER A 225 -0.45 -0.57 26.28
C SER A 225 0.69 -0.67 25.27
N ARG A 226 0.53 -0.10 24.06
CA ARG A 226 1.48 -0.19 22.93
C ARG A 226 1.73 -1.62 22.44
N GLU A 227 0.78 -2.52 22.69
CA GLU A 227 0.69 -3.82 21.98
C GLU A 227 0.28 -3.63 20.51
N SER A 228 -0.36 -2.49 20.21
CA SER A 228 -0.62 -2.07 18.84
C SER A 228 -0.30 -0.59 18.63
N ASP A 229 0.06 -0.23 17.40
CA ASP A 229 0.23 1.17 16.98
C ASP A 229 -0.97 1.70 16.19
N MET A 230 -1.76 0.77 15.64
CA MET A 230 -3.05 1.01 15.01
C MET A 230 -3.95 -0.21 15.29
N ALA A 231 -5.27 -0.06 15.26
CA ALA A 231 -6.17 -1.19 15.42
C ALA A 231 -7.40 -1.10 14.50
N LEU A 232 -7.80 -2.24 13.97
CA LEU A 232 -9.11 -2.46 13.35
C LEU A 232 -10.04 -3.06 14.41
N ALA A 233 -11.19 -2.43 14.64
CA ALA A 233 -12.15 -2.90 15.64
C ALA A 233 -13.59 -2.82 15.13
N GLY A 234 -14.42 -3.83 15.42
CA GLY A 234 -15.84 -3.81 15.07
C GLY A 234 -16.46 -5.19 15.08
N GLY A 235 -17.34 -5.50 14.13
CA GLY A 235 -18.02 -6.78 14.08
C GLY A 235 -18.88 -7.00 12.84
N VAL A 236 -19.36 -8.23 12.70
CA VAL A 236 -20.19 -8.70 11.58
C VAL A 236 -21.28 -9.63 12.08
N ASN A 237 -22.44 -9.58 11.45
CA ASN A 237 -23.55 -10.50 11.64
C ASN A 237 -24.30 -10.74 10.32
N LEU A 238 -24.63 -11.99 10.02
CA LEU A 238 -25.47 -12.37 8.87
C LEU A 238 -26.54 -13.38 9.30
N ILE A 239 -27.66 -13.40 8.56
CA ILE A 239 -28.81 -14.26 8.82
C ILE A 239 -29.03 -15.14 7.59
N ILE A 240 -28.44 -16.32 7.59
CA ILE A 240 -28.42 -17.20 6.41
C ILE A 240 -29.50 -18.27 6.52
N ILE A 241 -29.80 -18.75 7.73
CA ILE A 241 -30.77 -19.82 7.99
C ILE A 241 -31.81 -19.41 9.08
N PRO A 242 -33.04 -19.97 9.07
CA PRO A 242 -34.13 -19.52 9.96
C PRO A 242 -34.01 -19.93 11.43
N GLU A 243 -33.15 -20.88 11.77
CA GLU A 243 -33.13 -21.62 13.04
C GLU A 243 -32.99 -20.71 14.27
N LEU A 244 -32.07 -19.74 14.26
CA LEU A 244 -31.93 -18.78 15.35
C LEU A 244 -33.13 -17.84 15.46
N LEU A 245 -33.76 -17.47 14.34
CA LEU A 245 -34.93 -16.61 14.34
C LEU A 245 -36.17 -17.34 14.90
N ILE A 246 -36.28 -18.66 14.65
CA ILE A 246 -37.24 -19.54 15.33
C ILE A 246 -36.95 -19.54 16.83
N ASN A 247 -35.70 -19.72 17.26
CA ASN A 247 -35.33 -19.72 18.68
C ASN A 247 -35.72 -18.42 19.41
N PHE A 248 -35.43 -17.27 18.82
CA PHE A 248 -35.82 -15.98 19.40
C PHE A 248 -37.33 -15.76 19.41
N SER A 249 -38.05 -16.31 18.43
CA SER A 249 -39.52 -16.31 18.43
C SER A 249 -40.08 -17.09 19.62
N LYS A 250 -39.49 -18.26 19.95
CA LYS A 250 -39.85 -19.07 21.12
C LYS A 250 -39.50 -18.41 22.45
N SER A 251 -38.49 -17.54 22.43
CA SER A 251 -38.07 -16.78 23.60
C SER A 251 -38.88 -15.48 23.79
N HIS A 252 -39.91 -15.25 22.95
CA HIS A 252 -40.72 -14.02 22.91
C HIS A 252 -39.87 -12.74 22.81
N MET A 253 -38.72 -12.83 22.13
CA MET A 253 -37.80 -11.70 21.96
C MET A 253 -38.09 -10.89 20.69
N MET A 254 -38.87 -11.45 19.75
CA MET A 254 -39.12 -10.88 18.43
C MET A 254 -40.36 -9.99 18.41
N ALA A 255 -40.23 -8.78 17.85
CA ALA A 255 -41.36 -7.92 17.55
C ALA A 255 -42.23 -8.52 16.44
N ALA A 256 -43.53 -8.65 16.67
CA ALA A 256 -44.45 -9.30 15.73
C ALA A 256 -44.54 -8.55 14.38
N ASN A 257 -44.51 -7.20 14.43
CA ASN A 257 -44.48 -6.36 13.25
C ASN A 257 -43.07 -6.09 12.71
N GLY A 258 -42.04 -6.70 13.32
CA GLY A 258 -40.68 -6.61 12.82
C GLY A 258 -40.04 -5.24 12.95
N ARG A 259 -40.33 -4.48 14.01
CA ARG A 259 -39.73 -3.16 14.24
C ARG A 259 -39.25 -3.01 15.68
N CYS A 260 -38.02 -2.53 15.86
CA CYS A 260 -37.52 -2.10 17.16
C CYS A 260 -38.20 -0.77 17.53
N LYS A 261 -39.33 -0.83 18.24
CA LYS A 261 -40.13 0.34 18.68
C LYS A 261 -39.55 0.95 19.94
N THR A 262 -38.28 1.31 19.87
CA THR A 262 -37.47 1.73 21.02
C THR A 262 -38.07 2.94 21.73
N PHE A 263 -38.30 2.82 23.04
CA PHE A 263 -38.92 3.79 23.96
C PHE A 263 -40.42 4.03 23.78
N ASP A 264 -41.06 3.37 22.82
CA ASP A 264 -42.50 3.50 22.56
C ASP A 264 -43.32 2.63 23.52
N ALA A 265 -44.55 3.06 23.84
CA ALA A 265 -45.48 2.30 24.66
C ALA A 265 -45.82 0.92 24.08
N SER A 266 -45.69 0.73 22.76
CA SER A 266 -45.95 -0.53 22.05
C SER A 266 -44.70 -1.39 21.80
N ALA A 267 -43.58 -1.09 22.48
CA ALA A 267 -42.37 -1.92 22.49
C ALA A 267 -42.67 -3.37 22.93
N ASP A 268 -42.42 -4.34 22.03
CA ASP A 268 -42.78 -5.75 22.19
C ASP A 268 -41.65 -6.72 21.83
N GLY A 269 -40.45 -6.22 21.57
CA GLY A 269 -39.32 -7.03 21.12
C GLY A 269 -38.44 -6.32 20.10
N PHE A 270 -37.39 -7.00 19.65
CA PHE A 270 -36.51 -6.50 18.61
C PHE A 270 -36.79 -7.18 17.26
N VAL A 271 -36.23 -6.62 16.19
CA VAL A 271 -36.12 -7.27 14.89
C VAL A 271 -34.64 -7.52 14.59
N ARG A 272 -34.28 -8.71 14.08
CA ARG A 272 -32.89 -9.03 13.73
C ARG A 272 -32.44 -8.23 12.51
N GLY A 273 -31.15 -7.97 12.41
CA GLY A 273 -30.56 -7.38 11.23
C GLY A 273 -29.17 -7.95 10.90
N GLU A 274 -28.82 -7.89 9.62
CA GLU A 274 -27.52 -8.22 9.06
C GLU A 274 -26.66 -6.97 8.94
N GLY A 275 -25.35 -7.11 9.06
CA GLY A 275 -24.42 -6.06 8.67
C GLY A 275 -23.03 -6.22 9.26
N ALA A 276 -22.13 -5.36 8.79
CA ALA A 276 -20.77 -5.26 9.26
C ALA A 276 -20.39 -3.80 9.49
N GLY A 277 -19.45 -3.60 10.41
CA GLY A 277 -18.79 -2.31 10.62
C GLY A 277 -17.41 -2.50 11.20
N LEU A 278 -16.44 -1.71 10.73
CA LEU A 278 -15.10 -1.62 11.30
C LEU A 278 -14.70 -0.15 11.42
N VAL A 279 -13.99 0.18 12.50
CA VAL A 279 -13.33 1.46 12.71
C VAL A 279 -11.80 1.27 12.76
N VAL A 280 -11.07 2.25 12.26
CA VAL A 280 -9.60 2.31 12.33
C VAL A 280 -9.22 3.25 13.47
N LEU A 281 -8.42 2.75 14.41
CA LEU A 281 -8.10 3.43 15.66
C LEU A 281 -6.59 3.67 15.80
N LYS A 282 -6.21 4.85 16.27
CA LYS A 282 -4.83 5.17 16.68
C LYS A 282 -4.84 5.96 17.98
N ARG A 283 -3.72 5.95 18.70
CA ARG A 283 -3.47 6.96 19.74
C ARG A 283 -3.58 8.35 19.14
N LEU A 284 -4.20 9.29 19.85
CA LEU A 284 -4.44 10.64 19.33
C LEU A 284 -3.12 11.35 19.01
N SER A 285 -2.06 11.16 19.82
CA SER A 285 -0.74 11.73 19.54
C SER A 285 -0.20 11.30 18.18
N ASP A 286 -0.36 10.01 17.86
CA ASP A 286 0.18 9.40 16.65
C ASP A 286 -0.65 9.77 15.42
N ALA A 287 -1.97 9.95 15.61
CA ALA A 287 -2.86 10.45 14.56
C ALA A 287 -2.50 11.90 14.17
N ILE A 288 -2.23 12.75 15.16
CA ILE A 288 -1.80 14.14 14.93
C ILE A 288 -0.41 14.17 14.28
N ALA A 289 0.54 13.40 14.80
CA ALA A 289 1.90 13.33 14.28
C ALA A 289 1.94 12.87 12.81
N HIS A 290 1.09 11.92 12.44
CA HIS A 290 1.01 11.38 11.08
C HIS A 290 0.05 12.17 10.18
N ARG A 291 -0.57 13.25 10.68
CA ARG A 291 -1.55 14.08 9.97
C ARG A 291 -2.72 13.27 9.41
N ASP A 292 -3.21 12.33 10.22
CA ASP A 292 -4.38 11.53 9.92
C ASP A 292 -5.67 12.37 9.95
N ASN A 293 -6.67 11.94 9.19
CA ASN A 293 -8.01 12.53 9.25
C ASN A 293 -8.74 11.99 10.48
N ILE A 294 -8.80 12.77 11.56
CA ILE A 294 -9.48 12.35 12.79
C ILE A 294 -10.97 12.67 12.68
N LEU A 295 -11.80 11.63 12.73
CA LEU A 295 -13.27 11.73 12.61
C LEU A 295 -13.93 12.03 13.96
N ALA A 296 -13.43 11.42 15.04
CA ALA A 296 -13.85 11.60 16.42
C ALA A 296 -12.80 11.01 17.37
N VAL A 297 -12.96 11.26 18.67
CA VAL A 297 -12.02 10.79 19.70
C VAL A 297 -12.76 9.96 20.76
N ILE A 298 -12.31 8.73 21.00
CA ILE A 298 -12.74 7.92 22.14
C ILE A 298 -11.97 8.38 23.38
N ARG A 299 -12.68 8.93 24.36
CA ARG A 299 -12.11 9.42 25.62
C ARG A 299 -11.97 8.31 26.64
N GLY A 300 -12.99 7.46 26.77
CA GLY A 300 -13.01 6.38 27.74
C GLY A 300 -14.00 5.30 27.38
N SER A 301 -13.81 4.12 27.95
CA SER A 301 -14.73 3.00 27.81
C SER A 301 -14.64 2.07 29.02
N ALA A 302 -15.74 1.39 29.31
CA ALA A 302 -15.81 0.42 30.41
C ALA A 302 -16.63 -0.80 30.03
N LEU A 303 -16.29 -1.93 30.65
CA LEU A 303 -16.97 -3.20 30.53
C LEU A 303 -17.34 -3.71 31.93
N ASN A 304 -18.50 -4.33 32.09
CA ASN A 304 -18.85 -5.09 33.30
C ASN A 304 -19.81 -6.26 32.98
N GLN A 305 -20.36 -6.88 34.03
CA GLN A 305 -21.32 -7.98 33.91
C GLN A 305 -22.49 -7.78 34.88
N ASP A 306 -23.70 -8.16 34.46
CA ASP A 306 -24.96 -8.03 35.22
C ASP A 306 -24.99 -8.82 36.53
N GLY A 307 -24.10 -9.79 36.68
CA GLY A 307 -24.02 -10.73 37.78
C GLY A 307 -25.25 -11.62 37.86
N ARG A 308 -25.71 -11.85 39.09
CA ARG A 308 -26.95 -12.58 39.37
C ARG A 308 -28.15 -11.63 39.26
N SER A 309 -28.64 -11.41 38.05
CA SER A 309 -29.88 -10.68 37.76
C SER A 309 -31.13 -11.56 37.97
N SER A 310 -32.32 -11.05 37.61
CA SER A 310 -33.60 -11.76 37.75
C SER A 310 -33.75 -12.97 36.80
N GLY A 311 -32.87 -13.10 35.81
CA GLY A 311 -32.75 -14.23 34.90
C GLY A 311 -31.55 -14.01 33.99
N LEU A 312 -30.96 -15.09 33.45
CA LEU A 312 -29.71 -15.00 32.66
C LEU A 312 -29.78 -13.96 31.53
N THR A 313 -30.96 -13.84 30.89
CA THR A 313 -31.20 -12.95 29.75
C THR A 313 -31.86 -11.61 30.16
N ALA A 314 -32.13 -11.41 31.46
CA ALA A 314 -32.76 -10.21 31.95
C ALA A 314 -31.70 -9.14 32.28
N PRO A 315 -31.82 -7.91 31.76
CA PRO A 315 -30.84 -6.85 31.97
C PRO A 315 -30.84 -6.35 33.42
N ASN A 316 -29.72 -5.77 33.86
CA ASN A 316 -29.55 -5.24 35.23
C ASN A 316 -29.28 -3.73 35.25
N GLY A 317 -30.28 -2.95 35.68
CA GLY A 317 -30.17 -1.48 35.77
C GLY A 317 -28.99 -0.97 36.62
N PRO A 318 -28.78 -1.47 37.85
CA PRO A 318 -27.60 -1.12 38.64
C PRO A 318 -26.25 -1.40 37.94
N ALA A 319 -26.12 -2.54 37.24
CA ALA A 319 -24.91 -2.84 36.47
C ALA A 319 -24.71 -1.86 35.30
N GLN A 320 -25.78 -1.48 34.61
CA GLN A 320 -25.73 -0.45 33.57
C GLN A 320 -25.30 0.92 34.13
N GLN A 321 -25.80 1.32 35.30
CA GLN A 321 -25.36 2.54 35.96
C GLN A 321 -23.85 2.51 36.29
N VAL A 322 -23.35 1.36 36.77
CA VAL A 322 -21.93 1.19 37.09
C VAL A 322 -21.05 1.30 35.85
N VAL A 323 -21.39 0.63 34.75
CA VAL A 323 -20.56 0.68 33.53
C VAL A 323 -20.54 2.08 32.92
N ILE A 324 -21.68 2.81 32.94
CA ILE A 324 -21.73 4.19 32.47
C ILE A 324 -20.84 5.09 33.34
N ARG A 325 -20.94 4.99 34.68
CA ARG A 325 -20.07 5.76 35.59
C ARG A 325 -18.60 5.45 35.39
N GLN A 326 -18.23 4.19 35.20
CA GLN A 326 -16.84 3.79 34.97
C GLN A 326 -16.30 4.32 33.64
N ALA A 327 -17.11 4.34 32.58
CA ALA A 327 -16.72 4.90 31.30
C ALA A 327 -16.51 6.42 31.38
N LEU A 328 -17.39 7.14 32.09
CA LEU A 328 -17.24 8.58 32.38
C LEU A 328 -15.98 8.88 33.19
N LEU A 329 -15.73 8.08 34.25
CA LEU A 329 -14.51 8.19 35.05
C LEU A 329 -13.26 7.95 34.20
N SER A 330 -13.26 6.91 33.36
CA SER A 330 -12.16 6.64 32.43
C SER A 330 -11.98 7.74 31.38
N ALA A 331 -13.03 8.47 31.02
CA ALA A 331 -12.98 9.57 30.07
C ALA A 331 -12.55 10.90 30.71
N GLY A 332 -12.67 11.01 32.04
CA GLY A 332 -12.53 12.29 32.76
C GLY A 332 -13.62 13.29 32.39
N VAL A 333 -14.85 12.80 32.18
CA VAL A 333 -16.00 13.60 31.69
C VAL A 333 -17.11 13.62 32.74
N ALA A 334 -17.68 14.78 33.01
CA ALA A 334 -18.79 14.94 33.93
C ALA A 334 -20.12 14.51 33.28
N PRO A 335 -21.09 13.97 34.06
CA PRO A 335 -22.32 13.41 33.49
C PRO A 335 -23.17 14.38 32.66
N HIS A 336 -23.18 15.68 32.98
CA HIS A 336 -23.95 16.70 32.25
C HIS A 336 -23.33 17.13 30.92
N GLU A 337 -22.06 16.79 30.66
CA GLU A 337 -21.36 17.13 29.42
C GLU A 337 -21.75 16.21 28.25
N ILE A 338 -22.29 15.02 28.53
CA ILE A 338 -22.79 14.11 27.50
C ILE A 338 -24.04 14.71 26.84
N GLY A 339 -23.97 15.10 25.58
CA GLY A 339 -25.11 15.69 24.87
C GLY A 339 -26.07 14.63 24.31
N TYR A 340 -25.54 13.47 23.92
CA TYR A 340 -26.29 12.43 23.25
C TYR A 340 -25.90 11.04 23.77
N VAL A 341 -26.85 10.11 23.87
CA VAL A 341 -26.55 8.69 24.03
C VAL A 341 -27.20 7.89 22.91
N GLU A 342 -26.35 7.18 22.17
CA GLU A 342 -26.75 6.06 21.33
C GLU A 342 -26.95 4.84 22.22
N ALA A 343 -28.21 4.57 22.53
CA ALA A 343 -28.63 3.53 23.46
C ALA A 343 -28.47 2.12 22.87
N HIS A 344 -28.46 1.12 23.74
CA HIS A 344 -28.67 -0.26 23.33
C HIS A 344 -30.08 -0.42 22.75
N GLY A 345 -31.11 0.12 23.40
CA GLY A 345 -32.42 0.45 22.85
C GLY A 345 -32.97 -0.57 21.85
N THR A 346 -33.38 -1.74 22.35
CA THR A 346 -33.83 -2.87 21.53
C THR A 346 -35.33 -2.85 21.24
N GLY A 347 -36.11 -1.96 21.86
CA GLY A 347 -37.57 -1.96 21.71
C GLY A 347 -38.24 -3.04 22.54
N THR A 348 -37.64 -3.42 23.67
CA THR A 348 -38.20 -4.44 24.56
C THR A 348 -38.95 -3.79 25.72
N SER A 349 -40.11 -4.34 26.08
CA SER A 349 -40.97 -3.80 27.15
C SER A 349 -40.28 -3.71 28.52
N LEU A 350 -39.33 -4.61 28.79
CA LEU A 350 -38.54 -4.63 30.03
C LEU A 350 -37.21 -3.86 29.91
N GLY A 351 -36.50 -4.00 28.78
CA GLY A 351 -35.16 -3.46 28.62
C GLY A 351 -35.14 -1.94 28.47
N ASP A 352 -36.05 -1.37 27.68
CA ASP A 352 -36.10 0.07 27.43
C ASP A 352 -36.30 0.87 28.74
N PRO A 353 -37.24 0.49 29.65
CA PRO A 353 -37.34 1.17 30.95
C PRO A 353 -36.10 1.07 31.82
N ILE A 354 -35.46 -0.09 31.86
CA ILE A 354 -34.24 -0.31 32.67
C ILE A 354 -33.11 0.59 32.17
N GLU A 355 -32.92 0.67 30.86
CA GLU A 355 -31.86 1.48 30.25
C GLU A 355 -32.09 2.98 30.47
N VAL A 356 -33.30 3.49 30.20
CA VAL A 356 -33.58 4.92 30.37
C VAL A 356 -33.49 5.33 31.85
N GLN A 357 -33.92 4.48 32.78
CA GLN A 357 -33.73 4.73 34.21
C GLN A 357 -32.25 4.72 34.61
N ALA A 358 -31.43 3.83 34.06
CA ALA A 358 -29.99 3.81 34.32
C ALA A 358 -29.30 5.08 33.79
N LEU A 359 -29.64 5.49 32.57
CA LEU A 359 -29.16 6.76 31.98
C LEU A 359 -29.61 7.96 32.82
N GLY A 360 -30.90 8.02 33.18
CA GLY A 360 -31.45 9.07 34.03
C GLY A 360 -30.77 9.13 35.40
N ALA A 361 -30.48 7.99 36.02
CA ALA A 361 -29.83 7.93 37.33
C ALA A 361 -28.36 8.42 37.33
N VAL A 362 -27.64 8.23 36.21
CA VAL A 362 -26.22 8.63 36.09
C VAL A 362 -26.10 10.03 35.50
N LEU A 363 -26.79 10.30 34.40
CA LEU A 363 -26.56 11.46 33.55
C LEU A 363 -27.41 12.68 33.95
N ARG A 364 -28.42 12.56 34.82
CA ARG A 364 -29.20 13.73 35.28
C ARG A 364 -28.40 14.74 36.10
N GLU A 365 -27.30 14.30 36.71
CA GLU A 365 -26.51 15.11 37.64
C GLU A 365 -25.96 16.36 36.94
N GLY A 366 -26.32 17.54 37.45
CA GLY A 366 -25.89 18.83 36.90
C GLY A 366 -26.64 19.31 35.66
N ARG A 367 -27.72 18.64 35.25
CA ARG A 367 -28.54 19.06 34.09
C ARG A 367 -29.63 20.07 34.45
N THR A 368 -29.92 20.94 33.49
CA THR A 368 -31.05 21.89 33.50
C THR A 368 -32.07 21.50 32.42
N ALA A 369 -33.27 22.09 32.47
CA ALA A 369 -34.29 21.88 31.43
C ALA A 369 -33.82 22.33 30.03
N ASP A 370 -32.91 23.31 29.96
CA ASP A 370 -32.36 23.85 28.72
C ASP A 370 -31.16 23.04 28.17
N ASN A 371 -30.67 22.04 28.92
CA ASN A 371 -29.61 21.11 28.51
C ASN A 371 -30.03 19.65 28.73
N PRO A 372 -31.11 19.19 28.06
CA PRO A 372 -31.57 17.82 28.21
C PRO A 372 -30.57 16.83 27.60
N LEU A 373 -30.55 15.61 28.11
CA LEU A 373 -29.88 14.50 27.45
C LEU A 373 -30.72 14.05 26.25
N MET A 374 -30.13 14.04 25.06
CA MET A 374 -30.78 13.42 23.90
C MET A 374 -30.45 11.93 23.85
N ILE A 375 -31.44 11.08 23.57
CA ILE A 375 -31.21 9.64 23.41
C ILE A 375 -31.82 9.13 22.10
N GLY A 376 -31.21 8.11 21.51
CA GLY A 376 -31.72 7.44 20.33
C GLY A 376 -31.15 6.03 20.16
N SER A 377 -31.64 5.29 19.17
CA SER A 377 -31.13 3.96 18.81
C SER A 377 -31.16 3.75 17.30
N ILE A 378 -30.05 3.33 16.71
CA ILE A 378 -29.92 2.98 15.29
C ILE A 378 -30.79 1.76 14.94
N LYS A 379 -31.15 0.95 15.93
CA LYS A 379 -31.94 -0.26 15.72
C LYS A 379 -33.34 0.04 15.19
N THR A 380 -33.82 1.27 15.36
CA THR A 380 -35.08 1.73 14.75
C THR A 380 -34.99 1.84 13.22
N ASN A 381 -33.79 1.98 12.67
CA ASN A 381 -33.57 2.10 11.22
C ASN A 381 -33.19 0.76 10.59
N ILE A 382 -32.23 0.05 11.19
CA ILE A 382 -31.60 -1.13 10.55
C ILE A 382 -31.81 -2.45 11.30
N GLY A 383 -32.59 -2.41 12.39
CA GLY A 383 -32.78 -3.56 13.25
C GLY A 383 -31.57 -3.83 14.16
N HIS A 384 -31.63 -4.94 14.88
CA HIS A 384 -30.57 -5.33 15.79
C HIS A 384 -29.52 -6.17 15.05
N LEU A 385 -28.37 -5.55 14.77
CA LEU A 385 -27.24 -6.22 14.09
C LEU A 385 -26.42 -7.18 14.98
N GLU A 386 -27.00 -7.67 16.09
CA GLU A 386 -26.38 -8.60 17.05
C GLU A 386 -24.92 -8.23 17.39
N THR A 387 -23.95 -9.05 17.00
CA THR A 387 -22.51 -8.84 17.25
C THR A 387 -21.96 -7.54 16.65
N ALA A 388 -22.55 -7.03 15.56
CA ALA A 388 -22.20 -5.76 14.92
C ALA A 388 -22.97 -4.55 15.46
N ALA A 389 -23.90 -4.72 16.41
CA ALA A 389 -24.77 -3.64 16.87
C ALA A 389 -24.03 -2.50 17.58
N GLY A 390 -23.00 -2.82 18.37
CA GLY A 390 -22.21 -1.84 19.11
C GLY A 390 -21.43 -0.90 18.18
N VAL A 391 -20.73 -1.45 17.19
CA VAL A 391 -20.01 -0.62 16.19
C VAL A 391 -20.96 0.14 15.27
N ALA A 392 -22.15 -0.39 14.98
CA ALA A 392 -23.16 0.35 14.23
C ALA A 392 -23.63 1.62 14.97
N GLY A 393 -23.90 1.49 16.28
CA GLY A 393 -24.18 2.63 17.15
C GLY A 393 -23.01 3.62 17.23
N LEU A 394 -21.77 3.11 17.36
CA LEU A 394 -20.57 3.94 17.37
C LEU A 394 -20.43 4.76 16.07
N ILE A 395 -20.60 4.13 14.91
CA ILE A 395 -20.52 4.81 13.60
C ILE A 395 -21.61 5.89 13.49
N LYS A 396 -22.86 5.60 13.86
CA LYS A 396 -23.93 6.62 13.87
C LYS A 396 -23.56 7.81 14.76
N ALA A 397 -23.02 7.55 15.95
CA ALA A 397 -22.64 8.61 16.86
C ALA A 397 -21.48 9.47 16.31
N VAL A 398 -20.49 8.86 15.64
CA VAL A 398 -19.43 9.59 14.92
C VAL A 398 -19.99 10.42 13.75
N LEU A 399 -20.92 9.87 12.97
CA LEU A 399 -21.58 10.60 11.88
C LEU A 399 -22.39 11.78 12.42
N ALA A 400 -23.11 11.62 13.53
CA ALA A 400 -23.85 12.70 14.18
C ALA A 400 -22.92 13.82 14.68
N LEU A 401 -21.75 13.47 15.22
CA LEU A 401 -20.71 14.46 15.58
C LEU A 401 -20.18 15.19 14.34
N LYS A 402 -19.78 14.44 13.29
CA LYS A 402 -19.25 14.99 12.03
C LYS A 402 -20.22 15.96 11.35
N HIS A 403 -21.51 15.62 11.34
CA HIS A 403 -22.55 16.43 10.72
C HIS A 403 -23.23 17.41 11.67
N GLN A 404 -22.85 17.40 12.96
CA GLN A 404 -23.39 18.27 13.99
C GLN A 404 -24.93 18.23 14.07
N GLU A 405 -25.51 17.05 13.82
CA GLU A 405 -26.95 16.82 13.72
C GLU A 405 -27.28 15.43 14.24
N ILE A 406 -28.37 15.30 14.99
CA ILE A 406 -28.89 14.01 15.45
C ILE A 406 -30.03 13.57 14.49
N PRO A 407 -29.91 12.38 13.87
CA PRO A 407 -30.93 11.88 12.94
C PRO A 407 -32.23 11.49 13.68
N PRO A 408 -33.38 11.46 12.98
CA PRO A 408 -34.66 11.12 13.57
C PRO A 408 -34.70 9.68 14.12
N HIS A 409 -35.20 9.53 15.34
CA HIS A 409 -35.51 8.26 15.99
C HIS A 409 -36.88 7.76 15.53
N LEU A 410 -36.93 6.55 14.97
CA LEU A 410 -38.13 6.04 14.31
C LEU A 410 -39.08 5.30 15.26
N HIS A 411 -40.33 5.15 14.81
CA HIS A 411 -41.39 4.36 15.44
C HIS A 411 -41.89 4.83 16.82
N LEU A 412 -41.33 5.91 17.37
CA LEU A 412 -41.85 6.52 18.60
C LEU A 412 -43.10 7.35 18.30
N LYS A 413 -44.26 6.85 18.73
CA LYS A 413 -45.57 7.52 18.66
C LYS A 413 -46.05 7.98 20.03
N GLU A 414 -45.90 7.13 21.04
CA GLU A 414 -46.28 7.40 22.43
C GLU A 414 -45.16 6.93 23.36
N LEU A 415 -44.71 7.81 24.26
CA LEU A 415 -43.65 7.48 25.21
C LEU A 415 -44.10 6.36 26.16
N SER A 416 -43.22 5.38 26.41
CA SER A 416 -43.55 4.26 27.29
C SER A 416 -43.92 4.72 28.71
N PRO A 417 -45.07 4.28 29.25
CA PRO A 417 -45.53 4.68 30.59
C PRO A 417 -44.71 4.04 31.72
N HIS A 418 -43.85 3.06 31.40
CA HIS A 418 -42.97 2.39 32.37
C HIS A 418 -41.69 3.19 32.65
N ILE A 419 -41.48 4.30 31.94
CA ILE A 419 -40.37 5.23 32.16
C ILE A 419 -40.92 6.50 32.83
N PRO A 420 -40.35 6.93 33.97
CA PRO A 420 -40.75 8.17 34.63
C PRO A 420 -40.13 9.39 33.92
N TRP A 421 -40.56 9.68 32.69
CA TRP A 421 -39.98 10.73 31.83
C TRP A 421 -39.92 12.11 32.51
N GLN A 422 -40.91 12.43 33.34
CA GLN A 422 -41.00 13.71 34.05
C GLN A 422 -39.92 13.88 35.14
N ASP A 423 -39.30 12.78 35.58
CA ASP A 423 -38.20 12.80 36.56
C ASP A 423 -36.81 12.93 35.90
N PHE A 424 -36.75 12.85 34.55
CA PHE A 424 -35.50 12.86 33.80
C PHE A 424 -35.50 13.95 32.72
N PRO A 425 -34.49 14.85 32.69
CA PRO A 425 -34.35 15.82 31.61
C PRO A 425 -33.82 15.12 30.35
N ILE A 426 -34.64 14.26 29.73
CA ILE A 426 -34.32 13.43 28.57
C ILE A 426 -35.28 13.75 27.42
N VAL A 427 -34.74 13.84 26.21
CA VAL A 427 -35.51 14.04 24.97
C VAL A 427 -35.15 12.95 23.96
N VAL A 428 -36.15 12.45 23.23
CA VAL A 428 -35.95 11.52 22.10
C VAL A 428 -36.20 12.28 20.79
N PRO A 429 -35.16 12.60 20.01
CA PRO A 429 -35.32 13.38 18.77
C PRO A 429 -36.04 12.55 17.69
N THR A 430 -37.31 12.83 17.42
CA THR A 430 -38.09 12.18 16.35
C THR A 430 -38.00 12.89 14.99
N GLN A 431 -37.27 14.00 14.95
CA GLN A 431 -36.97 14.79 13.75
C GLN A 431 -35.47 15.11 13.72
N ARG A 432 -34.96 15.51 12.55
CA ARG A 432 -33.58 16.02 12.42
C ARG A 432 -33.38 17.18 13.39
N THR A 433 -32.41 17.03 14.27
CA THR A 433 -32.19 17.98 15.36
C THR A 433 -30.76 18.48 15.29
N PRO A 434 -30.52 19.79 15.04
CA PRO A 434 -29.19 20.37 15.13
C PRO A 434 -28.59 20.09 16.50
N TRP A 435 -27.36 19.56 16.53
CA TRP A 435 -26.68 19.29 17.78
C TRP A 435 -25.83 20.50 18.14
N LEU A 436 -26.27 21.29 19.11
CA LEU A 436 -25.50 22.41 19.63
C LEU A 436 -24.60 21.94 20.78
N ALA A 437 -23.36 22.42 20.84
CA ALA A 437 -22.43 22.10 21.92
C ALA A 437 -22.87 22.82 23.21
N SER A 438 -23.14 22.08 24.28
CA SER A 438 -23.59 22.64 25.57
C SER A 438 -22.45 23.05 26.50
N SER A 439 -21.26 22.44 26.36
CA SER A 439 -20.06 22.72 27.17
C SER A 439 -18.81 23.07 26.33
N GLY A 440 -19.01 23.56 25.11
CA GLY A 440 -17.92 23.90 24.17
C GLY A 440 -17.47 22.75 23.27
N LYS A 441 -17.77 21.49 23.60
CA LYS A 441 -17.60 20.33 22.70
C LYS A 441 -18.81 19.41 22.73
N ARG A 442 -19.03 18.64 21.65
CA ARG A 442 -20.06 17.59 21.61
C ARG A 442 -19.49 16.27 22.09
N LEU A 443 -20.16 15.68 23.09
CA LEU A 443 -19.81 14.38 23.66
C LEU A 443 -21.00 13.42 23.55
N ALA A 444 -20.73 12.18 23.14
CA ALA A 444 -21.73 11.11 23.05
C ALA A 444 -21.34 9.90 23.90
N GLY A 445 -22.34 9.24 24.49
CA GLY A 445 -22.22 7.88 25.00
C GLY A 445 -22.75 6.86 24.00
N VAL A 446 -22.15 5.68 23.94
CA VAL A 446 -22.63 4.54 23.14
C VAL A 446 -22.73 3.32 24.03
N SER A 447 -23.92 2.73 24.14
CA SER A 447 -24.20 1.57 24.98
C SER A 447 -24.44 0.31 24.15
N SER A 448 -23.89 -0.83 24.59
CA SER A 448 -24.33 -2.14 24.10
C SER A 448 -24.31 -3.18 25.21
N PHE A 449 -25.44 -3.87 25.38
CA PHE A 449 -25.66 -4.83 26.46
C PHE A 449 -25.93 -6.21 25.87
N GLY A 450 -25.04 -7.17 26.14
CA GLY A 450 -25.17 -8.54 25.65
C GLY A 450 -26.25 -9.29 26.43
N PHE A 451 -27.05 -10.13 25.76
CA PHE A 451 -28.05 -10.94 26.45
C PHE A 451 -27.43 -11.97 27.43
N SER A 452 -26.11 -12.20 27.34
CA SER A 452 -25.32 -12.97 28.32
C SER A 452 -24.97 -12.17 29.59
N GLY A 453 -25.38 -10.90 29.66
CA GLY A 453 -25.16 -9.98 30.79
C GLY A 453 -23.89 -9.14 30.69
N THR A 454 -23.07 -9.26 29.64
CA THR A 454 -21.87 -8.43 29.46
C THR A 454 -22.23 -7.05 28.89
N ASN A 455 -21.94 -5.99 29.63
CA ASN A 455 -22.25 -4.61 29.25
C ASN A 455 -21.00 -3.86 28.78
N ALA A 456 -21.16 -2.99 27.80
CA ALA A 456 -20.14 -2.09 27.30
C ALA A 456 -20.70 -0.66 27.18
N HIS A 457 -19.92 0.33 27.58
CA HIS A 457 -20.21 1.76 27.34
C HIS A 457 -18.95 2.51 26.91
N VAL A 458 -19.07 3.35 25.88
CA VAL A 458 -17.97 4.14 25.30
C VAL A 458 -18.37 5.61 25.27
N VAL A 459 -17.44 6.50 25.66
CA VAL A 459 -17.58 7.96 25.58
C VAL A 459 -16.75 8.47 24.41
N ILE A 460 -17.39 9.18 23.49
CA ILE A 460 -16.78 9.78 22.30
C ILE A 460 -16.95 11.29 22.27
N GLU A 461 -16.00 11.97 21.67
CA GLU A 461 -15.90 13.43 21.56
C GLU A 461 -15.71 13.86 20.11
N GLU A 462 -16.25 15.02 19.77
CA GLU A 462 -15.99 15.74 18.53
C GLU A 462 -14.51 16.11 18.35
N TRP A 463 -14.03 16.08 17.10
CA TRP A 463 -12.71 16.58 16.73
C TRP A 463 -12.82 17.85 15.88
N GLU A 464 -12.25 18.96 16.34
CA GLU A 464 -12.17 20.22 15.58
C GLU A 464 -10.75 20.44 15.05
N SER A 465 -10.60 20.62 13.73
CA SER A 465 -9.26 20.73 13.09
C SER A 465 -8.44 21.95 13.52
N GLU A 466 -9.06 22.98 14.10
CA GLU A 466 -8.40 24.20 14.58
C GLU A 466 -7.75 24.05 15.97
N SER A 467 -8.07 22.98 16.71
CA SER A 467 -7.57 22.71 18.07
C SER A 467 -6.10 22.24 18.16
N THR A 468 -5.42 22.11 17.01
CA THR A 468 -4.00 21.69 16.93
C THR A 468 -3.02 22.68 17.58
N GLY A 469 -3.43 23.93 17.81
CA GLY A 469 -2.63 24.94 18.51
C GLY A 469 -2.50 24.74 20.04
N GLU A 470 -3.45 24.05 20.67
CA GLU A 470 -3.47 23.91 22.15
C GLU A 470 -2.73 22.64 22.60
N TRP A 471 -2.95 21.50 21.94
CA TRP A 471 -2.32 20.22 22.28
C TRP A 471 -0.82 20.17 21.98
N ALA A 472 -0.36 20.92 20.97
CA ALA A 472 1.07 21.04 20.66
C ALA A 472 1.84 21.88 21.70
N ASN A 473 1.15 22.74 22.47
CA ASN A 473 1.75 23.63 23.46
C ASN A 473 1.82 23.03 24.87
N GLU A 474 0.99 22.03 25.21
CA GLU A 474 0.98 21.41 26.56
C GLU A 474 1.97 20.24 26.73
N GLY A 475 2.69 19.86 25.65
CA GLY A 475 3.65 18.76 25.62
C GLY A 475 5.13 19.17 25.77
N ILE A 476 5.47 20.45 25.65
CA ILE A 476 6.85 20.94 25.74
C ILE A 476 6.93 21.90 26.91
N GLY A 477 7.57 21.46 28.00
CA GLY A 477 7.76 22.27 29.19
C GLY A 477 8.34 23.66 28.88
N GLU A 478 7.72 24.67 29.48
CA GLU A 478 7.90 26.12 29.29
C GLU A 478 9.30 26.69 29.66
N ARG A 479 10.39 25.90 29.60
CA ARG A 479 11.71 26.30 30.13
C ARG A 479 12.90 26.32 29.15
N GLU A 480 12.70 26.08 27.86
CA GLU A 480 13.80 26.14 26.87
C GLU A 480 13.60 27.15 25.72
N ARG A 481 12.69 28.13 25.88
CA ARG A 481 12.54 29.23 24.89
C ARG A 481 13.32 30.51 25.20
N THR A 482 14.18 30.53 26.22
CA THR A 482 15.04 31.69 26.50
C THR A 482 16.51 31.29 26.62
N GLN A 483 17.29 31.78 25.65
CA GLN A 483 18.76 31.90 25.59
C GLN A 483 19.58 30.77 24.92
N SER A 484 19.75 30.84 23.59
CA SER A 484 21.06 30.92 22.87
C SER A 484 20.83 31.00 21.33
N ILE A 485 20.82 32.20 20.73
CA ILE A 485 21.83 32.80 19.82
C ILE A 485 21.98 32.18 18.39
N SER A 486 21.53 33.00 17.42
CA SER A 486 22.08 33.33 16.09
C SER A 486 21.73 32.54 14.80
N SER A 487 20.90 33.23 14.00
CA SER A 487 20.98 33.49 12.55
C SER A 487 20.73 32.38 11.52
N SER A 488 19.45 32.24 11.15
CA SER A 488 19.06 32.29 9.72
C SER A 488 17.65 32.89 9.64
N PRO A 489 17.37 33.87 8.76
CA PRO A 489 16.05 34.49 8.67
C PRO A 489 15.10 33.51 7.97
N ILE A 490 14.38 32.70 8.73
CA ILE A 490 13.17 32.06 8.23
C ILE A 490 12.14 33.19 8.12
N LEU A 491 11.97 33.72 6.91
CA LEU A 491 10.90 34.67 6.58
C LEU A 491 9.53 34.09 7.02
N PRO A 492 8.56 34.94 7.42
CA PRO A 492 7.24 34.48 7.85
C PRO A 492 6.55 33.64 6.78
N VAL A 493 5.77 32.64 7.21
CA VAL A 493 5.06 31.64 6.39
C VAL A 493 3.93 32.24 5.50
N SER A 494 3.83 33.57 5.40
CA SER A 494 2.72 34.27 4.75
C SER A 494 2.89 34.56 3.25
N ASP A 495 4.08 34.36 2.66
CA ASP A 495 4.37 34.70 1.24
C ASP A 495 4.67 33.49 0.33
N PHE A 496 4.41 32.24 0.77
CA PHE A 496 4.63 31.09 -0.11
C PHE A 496 3.62 31.08 -1.26
N GLN A 497 4.08 31.32 -2.50
CA GLN A 497 3.30 30.99 -3.70
C GLN A 497 3.01 29.49 -3.70
N LYS A 498 1.72 29.13 -3.76
CA LYS A 498 1.26 27.74 -3.80
C LYS A 498 1.69 27.07 -5.10
N ARG A 499 1.94 25.75 -5.07
CA ARG A 499 2.14 24.93 -6.27
C ARG A 499 0.94 25.12 -7.24
N PRO A 500 1.15 25.49 -8.51
CA PRO A 500 0.08 25.86 -9.44
C PRO A 500 -0.67 24.67 -10.06
N LEU A 501 -0.08 23.47 -10.01
CA LEU A 501 -0.63 22.24 -10.58
C LEU A 501 -0.64 21.10 -9.56
N HIS A 502 -1.62 20.22 -9.71
CA HIS A 502 -1.80 19.04 -8.88
C HIS A 502 -1.85 17.79 -9.75
N LEU A 503 -1.30 16.69 -9.22
CA LEU A 503 -1.24 15.39 -9.87
C LEU A 503 -2.11 14.41 -9.08
N LEU A 504 -3.15 13.87 -9.70
CA LEU A 504 -3.96 12.79 -9.16
C LEU A 504 -3.52 11.47 -9.79
N ASN A 505 -3.15 10.49 -8.98
CA ASN A 505 -2.81 9.15 -9.42
C ASN A 505 -3.88 8.16 -8.97
N LEU A 506 -4.36 7.34 -9.89
CA LEU A 506 -5.30 6.26 -9.65
C LEU A 506 -4.69 4.95 -10.14
N SER A 507 -5.00 3.85 -9.46
CA SER A 507 -4.55 2.54 -9.89
C SER A 507 -5.51 1.44 -9.47
N ALA A 508 -5.54 0.35 -10.23
CA ALA A 508 -6.31 -0.83 -9.88
C ALA A 508 -5.64 -2.14 -10.35
N LYS A 509 -6.09 -3.29 -9.83
CA LYS A 509 -5.57 -4.61 -10.23
C LYS A 509 -6.04 -5.05 -11.61
N THR A 510 -7.12 -4.46 -12.14
CA THR A 510 -7.64 -4.74 -13.48
C THR A 510 -7.98 -3.45 -14.21
N GLU A 511 -7.96 -3.48 -15.55
CA GLU A 511 -8.37 -2.34 -16.38
C GLU A 511 -9.82 -1.90 -16.09
N ALA A 512 -10.73 -2.87 -15.90
CA ALA A 512 -12.14 -2.61 -15.56
C ALA A 512 -12.27 -1.84 -14.24
N SER A 513 -11.54 -2.29 -13.21
CA SER A 513 -11.52 -1.62 -11.91
C SER A 513 -10.95 -0.20 -12.01
N LEU A 514 -9.92 0.02 -12.84
CA LEU A 514 -9.36 1.36 -13.03
C LEU A 514 -10.38 2.29 -13.68
N HIS A 515 -11.12 1.82 -14.68
CA HIS A 515 -12.15 2.60 -15.35
C HIS A 515 -13.29 2.97 -14.39
N GLU A 516 -13.77 2.02 -13.58
CA GLU A 516 -14.78 2.28 -12.56
C GLU A 516 -14.26 3.26 -11.48
N LEU A 517 -13.01 3.12 -11.05
CA LEU A 517 -12.40 4.02 -10.08
C LEU A 517 -12.35 5.46 -10.62
N VAL A 518 -11.98 5.65 -11.89
CA VAL A 518 -11.98 6.96 -12.53
C VAL A 518 -13.40 7.56 -12.57
N GLN A 519 -14.42 6.75 -12.86
CA GLN A 519 -15.83 7.20 -12.80
C GLN A 519 -16.25 7.62 -11.38
N ARG A 520 -15.84 6.87 -10.35
CA ARG A 520 -16.12 7.23 -8.95
C ARG A 520 -15.47 8.56 -8.57
N TYR A 521 -14.24 8.83 -9.01
CA TYR A 521 -13.57 10.11 -8.77
C TYR A 521 -14.20 11.27 -9.55
N GLU A 522 -14.62 11.03 -10.79
CA GLU A 522 -15.34 12.05 -11.58
C GLU A 522 -16.63 12.47 -10.86
N LYS A 523 -17.45 11.49 -10.45
CA LYS A 523 -18.67 11.74 -9.67
C LYS A 523 -18.37 12.44 -8.34
N PHE A 524 -17.32 12.03 -7.64
CA PHE A 524 -16.91 12.66 -6.38
C PHE A 524 -16.64 14.17 -6.55
N PHE A 525 -15.95 14.59 -7.61
CA PHE A 525 -15.70 16.00 -7.89
C PHE A 525 -16.95 16.76 -8.36
N VAL A 526 -18.00 16.07 -8.82
CA VAL A 526 -19.32 16.67 -9.09
C VAL A 526 -20.06 16.93 -7.78
N GLU A 527 -20.04 15.97 -6.86
CA GLU A 527 -20.77 16.03 -5.59
C GLU A 527 -20.06 16.91 -4.53
N ASN A 528 -18.74 17.10 -4.66
CA ASN A 528 -17.91 17.79 -3.67
C ASN A 528 -17.11 18.96 -4.29
N GLU A 529 -17.80 19.92 -4.91
CA GLU A 529 -17.14 21.04 -5.61
C GLU A 529 -16.27 21.92 -4.70
N SER A 530 -16.56 21.96 -3.40
CA SER A 530 -15.79 22.70 -2.40
C SER A 530 -14.53 21.98 -1.90
N ALA A 531 -14.33 20.70 -2.27
CA ALA A 531 -13.16 19.94 -1.85
C ALA A 531 -11.88 20.55 -2.45
N ALA A 532 -10.88 20.77 -1.60
CA ALA A 532 -9.59 21.28 -2.05
C ALA A 532 -8.88 20.23 -2.92
N LEU A 533 -8.72 20.51 -4.21
CA LEU A 533 -8.07 19.61 -5.18
C LEU A 533 -6.74 19.04 -4.65
N ALA A 534 -5.93 19.88 -4.00
CA ALA A 534 -4.65 19.50 -3.45
C ALA A 534 -4.74 18.40 -2.38
N ASP A 535 -5.74 18.48 -1.49
CA ASP A 535 -5.96 17.50 -0.43
C ASP A 535 -6.52 16.19 -0.98
N VAL A 536 -7.36 16.25 -2.02
CA VAL A 536 -7.86 15.07 -2.74
C VAL A 536 -6.70 14.33 -3.43
N CYS A 537 -5.87 15.04 -4.19
CA CYS A 537 -4.67 14.48 -4.82
C CYS A 537 -3.72 13.87 -3.78
N TYR A 538 -3.44 14.59 -2.68
CA TYR A 538 -2.59 14.08 -1.61
C TYR A 538 -3.15 12.80 -0.98
N SER A 539 -4.46 12.77 -0.70
CA SER A 539 -5.12 11.61 -0.08
C SER A 539 -5.09 10.38 -0.97
N ALA A 540 -5.34 10.55 -2.27
CA ALA A 540 -5.24 9.48 -3.26
C ALA A 540 -3.79 8.98 -3.42
N ASN A 541 -2.82 9.90 -3.54
CA ASN A 541 -1.43 9.55 -3.81
C ASN A 541 -0.72 8.95 -2.59
N ALA A 542 -0.88 9.54 -1.40
CA ALA A 542 -0.16 9.08 -0.20
C ALA A 542 -0.89 7.93 0.53
N GLY A 543 -2.21 7.87 0.41
CA GLY A 543 -3.10 7.04 1.22
C GLY A 543 -3.78 5.87 0.49
N ARG A 544 -3.34 5.51 -0.71
CA ARG A 544 -3.83 4.33 -1.47
C ARG A 544 -2.68 3.40 -1.84
N SER A 545 -3.01 2.15 -2.10
CA SER A 545 -2.08 1.20 -2.74
C SER A 545 -1.93 1.52 -4.23
N HIS A 546 -0.75 1.22 -4.79
CA HIS A 546 -0.40 1.53 -6.19
C HIS A 546 -0.26 0.26 -7.02
N PHE A 547 -1.34 -0.13 -7.68
CA PHE A 547 -1.44 -1.36 -8.48
C PHE A 547 -0.91 -1.22 -9.91
N ASP A 548 -0.98 -2.30 -10.69
CA ASP A 548 -0.35 -2.43 -12.01
C ASP A 548 -1.02 -1.61 -13.13
N HIS A 549 -2.35 -1.48 -13.12
CA HIS A 549 -3.04 -0.58 -14.04
C HIS A 549 -3.07 0.82 -13.43
N ARG A 550 -2.36 1.77 -14.04
CA ARG A 550 -2.15 3.12 -13.48
C ARG A 550 -2.65 4.19 -14.43
N ALA A 551 -3.25 5.23 -13.88
CA ALA A 551 -3.59 6.47 -14.59
C ALA A 551 -3.21 7.69 -13.75
N SER A 552 -2.79 8.75 -14.42
CA SER A 552 -2.35 10.01 -13.83
C SER A 552 -3.02 11.18 -14.54
N PHE A 553 -3.43 12.18 -13.76
CA PHE A 553 -4.18 13.33 -14.21
C PHE A 553 -3.57 14.61 -13.63
N ILE A 554 -3.23 15.57 -14.48
CA ILE A 554 -2.64 16.86 -14.09
C ILE A 554 -3.68 17.97 -14.29
N ALA A 555 -3.93 18.77 -13.24
CA ALA A 555 -4.83 19.91 -13.32
C ALA A 555 -4.47 21.02 -12.32
N SER A 556 -4.85 22.26 -12.64
CA SER A 556 -4.75 23.41 -11.73
C SER A 556 -5.99 23.62 -10.86
N ALA A 557 -7.14 23.07 -11.27
CA ALA A 557 -8.42 23.25 -10.60
C ALA A 557 -9.36 22.03 -10.76
N SER A 558 -10.30 21.85 -9.83
CA SER A 558 -11.23 20.71 -9.81
C SER A 558 -12.04 20.58 -11.10
N ALA A 559 -12.43 21.70 -11.73
CA ALA A 559 -13.15 21.68 -13.01
C ALA A 559 -12.32 21.07 -14.15
N GLN A 560 -11.03 21.44 -14.24
CA GLN A 560 -10.11 20.85 -15.21
C GLN A 560 -9.83 19.38 -14.88
N MET A 561 -9.72 19.01 -13.60
CA MET A 561 -9.57 17.61 -13.18
C MET A 561 -10.75 16.76 -13.66
N ARG A 562 -11.99 17.24 -13.51
CA ARG A 562 -13.20 16.57 -14.04
C ARG A 562 -13.13 16.35 -15.55
N GLU A 563 -12.73 17.38 -16.31
CA GLU A 563 -12.54 17.26 -17.76
C GLU A 563 -11.54 16.16 -18.12
N ARG A 564 -10.39 16.09 -17.42
CA ARG A 564 -9.37 15.06 -17.64
C ARG A 564 -9.87 13.64 -17.33
N LEU A 565 -10.57 13.46 -16.21
CA LEU A 565 -11.19 12.18 -15.84
C LEU A 565 -12.24 11.76 -16.88
N PHE A 566 -13.05 12.71 -17.36
CA PHE A 566 -14.07 12.46 -18.38
C PHE A 566 -13.47 12.06 -19.73
N SER A 567 -12.41 12.73 -20.19
CA SER A 567 -11.68 12.34 -21.41
C SER A 567 -11.12 10.92 -21.32
N PHE A 568 -10.59 10.52 -20.16
CA PHE A 568 -10.16 9.13 -19.94
C PHE A 568 -11.32 8.15 -20.02
N ILE A 569 -12.47 8.46 -19.42
CA ILE A 569 -13.68 7.62 -19.49
C ILE A 569 -14.12 7.44 -20.95
N LYS A 570 -14.02 8.50 -21.77
CA LYS A 570 -14.32 8.50 -23.20
C LYS A 570 -13.23 7.89 -24.09
N LYS A 571 -12.07 7.54 -23.52
CA LYS A 571 -10.88 7.08 -24.25
C LYS A 571 -10.40 8.10 -25.30
N GLU A 572 -10.50 9.38 -24.95
CA GLU A 572 -10.01 10.50 -25.76
C GLU A 572 -8.62 10.92 -25.31
N GLU A 573 -7.73 11.24 -26.24
CA GLU A 573 -6.41 11.80 -25.92
C GLU A 573 -6.58 13.22 -25.35
N ALA A 574 -6.01 13.46 -24.18
CA ALA A 574 -6.06 14.74 -23.49
C ALA A 574 -4.70 15.09 -22.87
N LEU A 575 -4.31 16.36 -22.94
CA LEU A 575 -3.09 16.87 -22.28
C LEU A 575 -3.15 16.61 -20.77
N GLY A 576 -2.03 16.23 -20.16
CA GLY A 576 -1.98 15.96 -18.73
C GLY A 576 -2.71 14.69 -18.28
N VAL A 577 -3.08 13.80 -19.21
CA VAL A 577 -3.58 12.45 -18.93
C VAL A 577 -2.60 11.43 -19.47
N CYS A 578 -2.14 10.51 -18.62
CA CYS A 578 -1.37 9.36 -19.06
C CYS A 578 -1.77 8.12 -18.28
N ASN A 579 -1.73 6.97 -18.94
CA ASN A 579 -2.01 5.68 -18.33
C ASN A 579 -1.15 4.59 -18.95
N ALA A 580 -0.82 3.58 -18.16
CA ALA A 580 -0.11 2.41 -18.62
C ALA A 580 -0.41 1.22 -17.70
N TRP A 581 -0.08 0.04 -18.19
CA TRP A 581 0.08 -1.15 -17.37
C TRP A 581 1.56 -1.34 -17.11
N SER A 582 1.94 -1.55 -15.86
CA SER A 582 3.30 -1.85 -15.45
C SER A 582 3.28 -3.04 -14.50
N ASP A 583 4.17 -3.99 -14.73
CA ASP A 583 4.35 -5.14 -13.85
C ASP A 583 5.00 -4.67 -12.53
N GLY A 584 4.22 -4.63 -11.45
CA GLY A 584 4.68 -4.20 -10.13
C GLY A 584 5.81 -5.05 -9.54
N THR A 585 6.14 -6.22 -10.12
CA THR A 585 7.26 -7.07 -9.67
C THR A 585 8.61 -6.59 -10.20
N ASN A 586 8.65 -5.83 -11.30
CA ASN A 586 9.89 -5.34 -11.89
C ASN A 586 9.96 -3.82 -11.80
N ARG A 587 10.73 -3.31 -10.82
CA ARG A 587 10.90 -1.87 -10.64
C ARG A 587 11.97 -1.35 -11.59
N PRO A 588 11.63 -0.47 -12.55
CA PRO A 588 12.62 0.06 -13.47
C PRO A 588 13.62 0.96 -12.73
N GLU A 589 14.90 0.75 -13.00
CA GLU A 589 15.96 1.65 -12.54
C GLU A 589 15.97 2.93 -13.37
N VAL A 590 15.98 4.06 -12.68
CA VAL A 590 16.01 5.39 -13.30
C VAL A 590 17.45 5.84 -13.48
N VAL A 591 17.81 6.27 -14.69
CA VAL A 591 19.12 6.85 -15.00
C VAL A 591 19.01 8.38 -15.04
N PHE A 592 19.85 9.07 -14.29
CA PHE A 592 19.99 10.53 -14.38
C PHE A 592 21.07 10.90 -15.39
N LEU A 593 20.68 11.67 -16.40
CA LEU A 593 21.53 12.20 -17.46
C LEU A 593 21.74 13.69 -17.28
N PHE A 594 22.97 14.11 -16.98
CA PHE A 594 23.31 15.50 -16.74
C PHE A 594 23.74 16.21 -18.03
N THR A 595 22.99 17.23 -18.45
CA THR A 595 23.16 17.91 -19.74
C THR A 595 24.50 18.65 -19.83
N GLY A 596 25.08 18.71 -21.03
CA GLY A 596 26.24 19.57 -21.31
C GLY A 596 25.88 21.05 -21.44
N GLN A 597 26.80 21.85 -22.00
CA GLN A 597 26.57 23.27 -22.29
C GLN A 597 25.72 23.45 -23.57
N GLY A 598 24.89 24.48 -23.61
CA GLY A 598 24.10 24.88 -24.81
C GLY A 598 22.58 24.82 -24.63
N GLY A 599 22.09 24.35 -23.49
CA GLY A 599 20.66 24.30 -23.17
C GLY A 599 20.14 25.45 -22.31
N GLN A 600 21.02 26.38 -21.88
CA GLN A 600 20.66 27.47 -20.98
C GLN A 600 19.72 28.49 -21.64
N TYR A 601 18.85 29.09 -20.84
CA TYR A 601 18.01 30.23 -21.22
C TYR A 601 17.69 31.07 -19.99
N LEU A 602 17.37 32.36 -20.20
CA LEU A 602 16.99 33.25 -19.12
C LEU A 602 15.75 32.75 -18.39
N ASN A 603 15.73 32.89 -17.06
CA ASN A 603 14.64 32.43 -16.19
C ASN A 603 14.41 30.91 -16.17
N MET A 604 15.38 30.08 -16.60
CA MET A 604 15.27 28.63 -16.44
C MET A 604 15.06 28.23 -14.96
N GLY A 605 14.03 27.42 -14.69
CA GLY A 605 13.69 26.97 -13.34
C GLY A 605 13.14 28.07 -12.40
N LYS A 606 12.76 29.24 -12.92
CA LYS A 606 12.31 30.37 -12.10
C LYS A 606 11.02 30.04 -11.33
N GLN A 607 10.06 29.37 -11.97
CA GLN A 607 8.81 29.00 -11.31
C GLN A 607 9.08 28.02 -10.17
N LEU A 608 10.01 27.06 -10.34
CA LEU A 608 10.45 26.17 -9.26
C LEU A 608 11.16 26.93 -8.13
N PHE A 609 12.00 27.91 -8.45
CA PHE A 609 12.64 28.75 -7.45
C PHE A 609 11.60 29.50 -6.59
N GLU A 610 10.55 30.03 -7.20
CA GLU A 610 9.51 30.79 -6.50
C GLU A 610 8.60 29.89 -5.65
N THR A 611 8.28 28.68 -6.14
CA THR A 611 7.22 27.85 -5.54
C THR A 611 7.70 26.60 -4.80
N GLN A 612 8.92 26.09 -5.06
CA GLN A 612 9.41 24.84 -4.47
C GLN A 612 10.60 25.02 -3.52
N PRO A 613 10.39 24.85 -2.19
CA PRO A 613 11.41 25.10 -1.17
C PRO A 613 12.70 24.30 -1.36
N THR A 614 12.61 23.00 -1.64
CA THR A 614 13.81 22.14 -1.79
C THR A 614 14.70 22.61 -2.94
N PHE A 615 14.11 22.92 -4.10
CA PHE A 615 14.84 23.44 -5.27
C PHE A 615 15.44 24.82 -4.97
N ARG A 616 14.66 25.72 -4.37
CA ARG A 616 15.13 27.05 -3.98
C ARG A 616 16.30 27.00 -3.02
N GLN A 617 16.25 26.15 -1.99
CA GLN A 617 17.33 26.01 -1.01
C GLN A 617 18.61 25.48 -1.65
N ALA A 618 18.52 24.48 -2.53
CA ALA A 618 19.67 23.97 -3.27
C ALA A 618 20.30 25.06 -4.16
N LEU A 619 19.48 25.85 -4.87
CA LEU A 619 19.98 26.92 -5.74
C LEU A 619 20.58 28.09 -4.95
N LEU A 620 19.99 28.46 -3.81
CA LEU A 620 20.53 29.48 -2.90
C LEU A 620 21.88 29.05 -2.32
N ARG A 621 22.04 27.78 -1.95
CA ARG A 621 23.32 27.24 -1.49
C ARG A 621 24.39 27.31 -2.57
N CYS A 622 24.03 26.99 -3.81
CA CYS A 622 24.94 27.14 -4.95
C CYS A 622 25.34 28.62 -5.17
N ASP A 623 24.38 29.55 -5.13
CA ASP A 623 24.66 31.00 -5.24
C ASP A 623 25.62 31.46 -4.15
N GLU A 624 25.41 31.07 -2.90
CA GLU A 624 26.26 31.44 -1.76
C GLU A 624 27.71 31.00 -1.96
N ILE A 625 27.93 29.74 -2.37
CA ILE A 625 29.26 29.20 -2.65
C ILE A 625 29.91 29.94 -3.84
N LEU A 626 29.15 30.20 -4.89
CA LEU A 626 29.65 30.81 -6.13
C LEU A 626 30.01 32.29 -5.99
N ARG A 627 29.58 33.00 -4.94
CA ARG A 627 29.98 34.40 -4.69
C ARG A 627 31.49 34.59 -4.55
N ALA A 628 32.23 33.55 -4.15
CA ALA A 628 33.69 33.58 -4.10
C ALA A 628 34.35 33.39 -5.48
N HIS A 629 33.59 32.96 -6.50
CA HIS A 629 34.09 32.55 -7.81
C HIS A 629 33.55 33.39 -8.98
N LEU A 630 32.45 34.11 -8.79
CA LEU A 630 31.79 34.93 -9.81
C LEU A 630 31.80 36.43 -9.43
N GLU A 631 31.91 37.31 -10.42
CA GLU A 631 31.86 38.77 -10.19
C GLU A 631 30.44 39.26 -9.86
N GLN A 632 29.43 38.62 -10.46
CA GLN A 632 28.01 38.87 -10.18
C GLN A 632 27.40 37.65 -9.50
N PRO A 633 26.48 37.84 -8.52
CA PRO A 633 25.74 36.74 -7.93
C PRO A 633 25.01 35.91 -8.99
N LEU A 634 25.03 34.59 -8.85
CA LEU A 634 24.44 33.67 -9.82
C LEU A 634 22.95 33.98 -10.02
N LEU A 635 22.21 34.27 -8.95
CA LEU A 635 20.77 34.53 -9.04
C LEU A 635 20.44 35.78 -9.87
N SER A 636 21.25 36.83 -9.82
CA SER A 636 21.04 38.00 -10.70
C SER A 636 21.31 37.69 -12.18
N VAL A 637 22.15 36.70 -12.46
CA VAL A 637 22.43 36.24 -13.84
C VAL A 637 21.31 35.35 -14.35
N LEU A 638 20.78 34.45 -13.52
CA LEU A 638 19.65 33.57 -13.87
C LEU A 638 18.32 34.31 -14.00
N TYR A 639 18.08 35.25 -13.08
CA TYR A 639 16.81 35.96 -12.90
C TYR A 639 17.02 37.49 -12.93
N PRO A 640 17.49 38.06 -14.05
CA PRO A 640 17.74 39.50 -14.16
C PRO A 640 16.44 40.30 -14.02
N GLN A 641 16.54 41.57 -13.60
CA GLN A 641 15.37 42.45 -13.64
C GLN A 641 14.95 42.74 -15.08
N ALA A 642 13.68 43.10 -15.26
CA ALA A 642 13.14 43.38 -16.59
C ALA A 642 13.94 44.50 -17.29
N GLY A 643 14.57 44.18 -18.42
CA GLY A 643 15.37 45.11 -19.21
C GLY A 643 16.88 45.09 -18.93
N GLU A 644 17.35 44.35 -17.93
CA GLU A 644 18.78 44.16 -17.68
C GLU A 644 19.39 43.13 -18.63
N ARG A 645 20.64 43.36 -19.08
CA ARG A 645 21.41 42.37 -19.83
C ARG A 645 22.03 41.39 -18.84
N SER A 646 21.83 40.09 -19.08
CA SER A 646 22.45 39.04 -18.29
C SER A 646 23.66 38.46 -19.03
N PRO A 647 24.79 38.21 -18.34
CA PRO A 647 25.97 37.56 -18.92
C PRO A 647 25.82 36.02 -18.99
N LEU A 648 24.59 35.47 -18.94
CA LEU A 648 24.37 34.02 -18.90
C LEU A 648 25.01 33.25 -20.06
N ASP A 649 25.16 33.87 -21.24
CA ASP A 649 25.78 33.27 -22.42
C ASP A 649 27.33 33.35 -22.43
N ASP A 650 27.92 34.05 -21.46
CA ASP A 650 29.37 34.01 -21.25
C ASP A 650 29.75 32.73 -20.52
N THR A 651 30.71 31.96 -21.06
CA THR A 651 31.04 30.62 -20.54
C THR A 651 31.44 30.58 -19.05
N ASN A 652 32.01 31.66 -18.50
CA ASN A 652 32.31 31.79 -17.07
C ASN A 652 31.06 31.80 -16.18
N TYR A 653 29.91 32.24 -16.71
CA TYR A 653 28.60 32.17 -16.03
C TYR A 653 27.77 30.96 -16.49
N THR A 654 27.81 30.59 -17.77
CA THR A 654 27.00 29.50 -18.33
C THR A 654 27.22 28.18 -17.59
N GLN A 655 28.48 27.80 -17.37
CA GLN A 655 28.80 26.49 -16.77
C GLN A 655 28.40 26.41 -15.30
N PRO A 656 28.77 27.37 -14.42
CA PRO A 656 28.28 27.37 -13.04
C PRO A 656 26.75 27.47 -12.94
N ALA A 657 26.10 28.27 -13.79
CA ALA A 657 24.64 28.40 -13.80
C ALA A 657 23.94 27.08 -14.16
N THR A 658 24.45 26.40 -15.17
CA THR A 658 23.93 25.09 -15.61
C THR A 658 24.20 24.02 -14.55
N PHE A 659 25.38 24.00 -13.93
CA PHE A 659 25.68 23.11 -12.80
C PHE A 659 24.69 23.32 -11.65
N ALA A 660 24.50 24.57 -11.21
CA ALA A 660 23.69 24.90 -10.06
C ALA A 660 22.22 24.52 -10.28
N LEU A 661 21.69 24.77 -11.48
CA LEU A 661 20.35 24.33 -11.87
C LEU A 661 20.23 22.80 -11.86
N GLN A 662 21.17 22.09 -12.49
CA GLN A 662 21.14 20.63 -12.55
C GLN A 662 21.25 19.98 -11.17
N TYR A 663 22.09 20.54 -10.29
CA TYR A 663 22.18 20.11 -8.90
C TYR A 663 20.84 20.31 -8.16
N ALA A 664 20.21 21.48 -8.30
CA ALA A 664 18.92 21.77 -7.68
C ALA A 664 17.79 20.86 -8.22
N LEU A 665 17.78 20.53 -9.51
CA LEU A 665 16.85 19.57 -10.11
C LEU A 665 17.08 18.14 -9.59
N ALA A 666 18.34 17.70 -9.48
CA ALA A 666 18.67 16.39 -8.94
C ALA A 666 18.21 16.25 -7.48
N GLU A 667 18.47 17.27 -6.65
CA GLU A 667 17.99 17.30 -5.26
C GLU A 667 16.46 17.30 -5.20
N LEU A 668 15.77 17.99 -6.11
CA LEU A 668 14.32 17.96 -6.18
C LEU A 668 13.77 16.56 -6.51
N TRP A 669 14.28 15.89 -7.55
CA TRP A 669 13.85 14.53 -7.90
C TRP A 669 14.09 13.54 -6.76
N ARG A 670 15.27 13.60 -6.14
CA ARG A 670 15.61 12.76 -4.98
C ARG A 670 14.70 13.04 -3.79
N SER A 671 14.31 14.30 -3.58
CA SER A 671 13.37 14.68 -2.52
C SER A 671 12.01 14.01 -2.69
N TRP A 672 11.56 13.77 -3.93
CA TRP A 672 10.32 13.06 -4.24
C TRP A 672 10.48 11.53 -4.24
N GLY A 673 11.61 11.01 -3.75
CA GLY A 673 11.89 9.57 -3.70
C GLY A 673 12.37 8.96 -5.02
N VAL A 674 12.54 9.76 -6.09
CA VAL A 674 13.11 9.27 -7.35
C VAL A 674 14.63 9.22 -7.20
N GLN A 675 15.14 8.06 -6.77
CA GLN A 675 16.57 7.81 -6.65
C GLN A 675 17.14 7.30 -7.98
N PRO A 676 18.32 7.79 -8.42
CA PRO A 676 18.98 7.25 -9.60
C PRO A 676 19.56 5.87 -9.29
N GLY A 677 19.20 4.87 -10.10
CA GLY A 677 19.94 3.60 -10.18
C GLY A 677 21.28 3.77 -10.90
N LEU A 678 21.41 4.83 -11.71
CA LEU A 678 22.64 5.20 -12.39
C LEU A 678 22.71 6.71 -12.65
N ILE A 679 23.91 7.26 -12.62
CA ILE A 679 24.20 8.65 -12.96
C ILE A 679 25.23 8.70 -14.10
N MET A 680 25.00 9.56 -15.10
CA MET A 680 25.93 9.86 -16.18
C MET A 680 25.83 11.32 -16.59
N GLY A 681 26.94 11.94 -17.00
CA GLY A 681 26.95 13.31 -17.52
C GLY A 681 27.59 13.42 -18.90
N HIS A 682 27.18 14.45 -19.65
CA HIS A 682 27.77 14.79 -20.94
C HIS A 682 28.73 15.97 -20.79
N SER A 683 30.03 15.75 -21.05
CA SER A 683 31.07 16.77 -20.91
C SER A 683 31.04 17.46 -19.54
N VAL A 684 30.74 18.76 -19.49
CA VAL A 684 30.64 19.54 -18.25
C VAL A 684 29.59 18.98 -17.27
N GLY A 685 28.55 18.33 -17.79
CA GLY A 685 27.53 17.65 -16.99
C GLY A 685 28.11 16.52 -16.13
N GLU A 686 29.28 15.98 -16.49
CA GLU A 686 29.94 14.91 -15.72
C GLU A 686 30.48 15.41 -14.37
N ILE A 687 30.75 16.72 -14.23
CA ILE A 687 31.18 17.35 -12.96
C ILE A 687 30.01 17.35 -11.96
N VAL A 688 28.83 17.80 -12.37
CA VAL A 688 27.62 17.78 -11.51
C VAL A 688 27.15 16.34 -11.27
N ALA A 689 27.22 15.46 -12.28
CA ALA A 689 26.97 14.04 -12.13
C ALA A 689 27.86 13.41 -11.03
N SER A 690 29.15 13.72 -11.04
CA SER A 690 30.11 13.25 -10.03
C SER A 690 29.82 13.81 -8.64
N THR A 691 29.37 15.07 -8.57
CA THR A 691 28.97 15.72 -7.31
C THR A 691 27.71 15.07 -6.73
N VAL A 692 26.67 14.88 -7.55
CA VAL A 692 25.41 14.23 -7.15
C VAL A 692 25.64 12.76 -6.78
N ALA A 693 26.56 12.08 -7.45
CA ALA A 693 26.97 10.72 -7.09
C ALA A 693 27.73 10.64 -5.76
N GLY A 694 28.11 11.77 -5.15
CA GLY A 694 28.85 11.83 -3.89
C GLY A 694 30.37 11.69 -4.03
N MET A 695 30.90 11.73 -5.26
CA MET A 695 32.34 11.60 -5.53
C MET A 695 33.13 12.82 -5.07
N MET A 696 32.50 13.99 -5.00
CA MET A 696 33.08 15.24 -4.50
C MET A 696 32.02 16.07 -3.78
N SER A 697 32.46 17.04 -2.96
CA SER A 697 31.55 17.96 -2.29
C SER A 697 30.89 18.94 -3.28
N LEU A 698 29.79 19.58 -2.87
CA LEU A 698 29.15 20.62 -3.68
C LEU A 698 30.11 21.79 -3.91
N GLU A 699 30.85 22.15 -2.88
CA GLU A 699 31.85 23.21 -2.87
C GLU A 699 32.97 22.92 -3.88
N ASP A 700 33.51 21.69 -3.89
CA ASP A 700 34.52 21.26 -4.84
C ASP A 700 34.00 21.22 -6.29
N GLY A 701 32.78 20.69 -6.50
CA GLY A 701 32.16 20.64 -7.81
C GLY A 701 31.92 22.03 -8.41
N LEU A 702 31.40 22.97 -7.59
CA LEU A 702 31.20 24.37 -7.98
C LEU A 702 32.51 25.10 -8.23
N MET A 703 33.57 24.82 -7.46
CA MET A 703 34.90 25.36 -7.71
C MET A 703 35.45 24.87 -9.05
N ILE A 704 35.43 23.55 -9.31
CA ILE A 704 35.95 22.97 -10.56
C ILE A 704 35.22 23.55 -11.77
N VAL A 705 33.88 23.60 -11.74
CA VAL A 705 33.10 24.12 -12.88
C VAL A 705 33.31 25.63 -13.09
N SER A 706 33.54 26.39 -12.02
CA SER A 706 33.82 27.84 -12.11
C SER A 706 35.20 28.11 -12.69
N GLU A 707 36.23 27.38 -12.24
CA GLU A 707 37.57 27.49 -12.82
C GLU A 707 37.58 27.05 -14.28
N ARG A 708 36.86 25.96 -14.60
CA ARG A 708 36.68 25.51 -15.99
C ARG A 708 36.06 26.61 -16.84
N GLY A 709 34.95 27.20 -16.39
CA GLY A 709 34.27 28.30 -17.08
C GLY A 709 35.16 29.52 -17.28
N ARG A 710 35.87 29.97 -16.23
CA ARG A 710 36.81 31.10 -16.26
C ARG A 710 37.95 30.88 -17.25
N LEU A 711 38.61 29.73 -17.17
CA LEU A 711 39.74 29.40 -18.05
C LEU A 711 39.30 29.31 -19.51
N MET A 712 38.16 28.69 -19.77
CA MET A 712 37.62 28.60 -21.12
C MET A 712 37.24 29.97 -21.67
N HIS A 713 36.66 30.86 -20.84
CA HIS A 713 36.38 32.24 -21.22
C HIS A 713 37.66 33.04 -21.55
N SER A 714 38.81 32.71 -20.93
CA SER A 714 40.09 33.39 -21.19
C SER A 714 40.77 33.00 -22.51
N LEU A 715 40.35 31.90 -23.14
CA LEU A 715 40.93 31.44 -24.40
C LEU A 715 40.56 32.36 -25.58
N PRO A 716 41.44 32.51 -26.59
CA PRO A 716 41.12 33.26 -27.80
C PRO A 716 39.83 32.78 -28.48
N GLN A 717 38.97 33.71 -28.90
CA GLN A 717 37.69 33.41 -29.58
C GLN A 717 37.86 33.14 -31.09
N ASN A 718 38.91 32.43 -31.48
CA ASN A 718 39.20 32.05 -32.89
C ASN A 718 38.74 30.63 -33.23
N GLY A 719 38.04 29.96 -32.31
CA GLY A 719 37.48 28.63 -32.48
C GLY A 719 36.11 28.59 -33.18
N LEU A 720 35.73 27.42 -33.68
CA LEU A 720 34.37 27.05 -34.06
C LEU A 720 34.06 25.61 -33.63
N MET A 721 32.81 25.33 -33.27
CA MET A 721 32.27 23.97 -33.16
C MET A 721 31.13 23.78 -34.14
N ALA A 722 30.98 22.58 -34.69
CA ALA A 722 29.91 22.27 -35.63
C ALA A 722 29.38 20.85 -35.45
N SER A 723 28.06 20.71 -35.46
CA SER A 723 27.37 19.42 -35.50
C SER A 723 27.29 18.92 -36.94
N LEU A 724 27.57 17.63 -37.13
CA LEU A 724 27.54 16.92 -38.40
C LEU A 724 26.55 15.77 -38.32
N LEU A 725 25.72 15.60 -39.35
CA LEU A 725 24.87 14.43 -39.51
C LEU A 725 25.64 13.35 -40.29
N ALA A 726 26.67 12.78 -39.66
CA ALA A 726 27.57 11.81 -40.27
C ALA A 726 28.17 10.86 -39.21
N GLU A 727 28.49 9.64 -39.65
CA GLU A 727 29.15 8.62 -38.84
C GLU A 727 30.59 9.02 -38.49
N GLU A 728 31.07 8.52 -37.34
CA GLU A 728 32.43 8.78 -36.85
C GLU A 728 33.51 8.43 -37.88
N ALA A 729 33.41 7.29 -38.55
CA ALA A 729 34.41 6.84 -39.52
C ALA A 729 34.57 7.81 -40.69
N CYS A 730 33.44 8.29 -41.25
CA CYS A 730 33.42 9.29 -42.31
C CYS A 730 34.05 10.61 -41.84
N VAL A 731 33.69 11.08 -40.64
CA VAL A 731 34.25 12.33 -40.12
C VAL A 731 35.74 12.21 -39.83
N ARG A 732 36.21 11.09 -39.29
CA ARG A 732 37.64 10.83 -39.05
C ARG A 732 38.46 10.93 -40.32
N GLU A 733 37.98 10.36 -41.42
CA GLU A 733 38.64 10.44 -42.72
C GLU A 733 38.77 11.91 -43.18
N VAL A 734 37.68 12.68 -43.09
CA VAL A 734 37.66 14.08 -43.55
C VAL A 734 38.54 15.00 -42.69
N ILE A 735 38.62 14.78 -41.37
CA ILE A 735 39.45 15.60 -40.48
C ILE A 735 40.92 15.18 -40.41
N THR A 736 41.29 14.02 -40.96
CA THR A 736 42.67 13.49 -40.92
C THR A 736 43.74 14.55 -41.29
N PRO A 737 43.54 15.38 -42.34
CA PRO A 737 44.49 16.43 -42.70
C PRO A 737 44.59 17.60 -41.72
N TYR A 738 43.69 17.69 -40.73
CA TYR A 738 43.56 18.81 -39.78
C TYR A 738 43.70 18.38 -38.32
N THR A 739 44.24 17.19 -38.05
CA THR A 739 44.26 16.57 -36.70
C THR A 739 45.01 17.38 -35.64
N ASP A 740 45.92 18.25 -36.05
CA ASP A 740 46.64 19.23 -35.22
C ASP A 740 45.78 20.45 -34.85
N ARG A 741 44.70 20.73 -35.59
CA ARG A 741 43.87 21.94 -35.49
C ARG A 741 42.40 21.69 -35.18
N VAL A 742 41.89 20.49 -35.48
CA VAL A 742 40.50 20.07 -35.35
C VAL A 742 40.43 18.66 -34.77
N ALA A 743 39.51 18.46 -33.85
CA ALA A 743 39.19 17.15 -33.27
C ALA A 743 37.69 16.86 -33.33
N ILE A 744 37.33 15.57 -33.21
CA ILE A 744 35.96 15.18 -32.88
C ILE A 744 35.75 15.47 -31.40
N ALA A 745 34.85 16.41 -31.10
CA ALA A 745 34.52 16.80 -29.74
C ALA A 745 33.55 15.83 -29.07
N ALA A 746 32.56 15.33 -29.81
CA ALA A 746 31.56 14.41 -29.27
C ALA A 746 31.01 13.47 -30.35
N ILE A 747 30.69 12.25 -29.94
CA ILE A 747 29.96 11.25 -30.71
C ILE A 747 28.63 11.04 -29.99
N ASN A 748 27.60 11.75 -30.43
CA ASN A 748 26.29 11.85 -29.76
C ASN A 748 25.26 10.82 -30.26
N GLY A 749 25.53 10.16 -31.39
CA GLY A 749 24.71 9.10 -31.95
C GLY A 749 25.41 8.45 -33.15
N PRO A 750 24.83 7.38 -33.72
CA PRO A 750 25.42 6.65 -34.85
C PRO A 750 25.79 7.55 -36.04
N GLU A 751 24.90 8.48 -36.40
CA GLU A 751 25.10 9.49 -37.46
C GLU A 751 25.12 10.92 -36.89
N SER A 752 25.57 11.11 -35.65
CA SER A 752 25.58 12.43 -35.00
C SER A 752 26.90 12.68 -34.29
N THR A 753 27.73 13.51 -34.90
CA THR A 753 29.06 13.86 -34.41
C THR A 753 29.24 15.38 -34.32
N VAL A 754 30.16 15.83 -33.47
CA VAL A 754 30.52 17.24 -33.34
C VAL A 754 32.01 17.39 -33.55
N ILE A 755 32.42 18.29 -34.43
CA ILE A 755 33.83 18.68 -34.60
C ILE A 755 34.09 20.03 -33.95
N SER A 756 35.32 20.23 -33.49
CA SER A 756 35.76 21.42 -32.78
C SER A 756 37.21 21.73 -33.09
N GLY A 757 37.53 22.99 -33.34
CA GLY A 757 38.88 23.43 -33.62
C GLY A 757 38.96 24.83 -34.19
N GLU A 758 40.06 25.13 -34.88
CA GLU A 758 40.27 26.44 -35.49
C GLU A 758 39.17 26.78 -36.52
N ARG A 759 38.59 27.98 -36.41
CA ARG A 759 37.45 28.41 -37.22
C ARG A 759 37.66 28.21 -38.73
N THR A 760 38.85 28.53 -39.25
CA THR A 760 39.13 28.43 -40.69
C THR A 760 39.11 26.98 -41.18
N ALA A 761 39.73 26.06 -40.42
CA ALA A 761 39.75 24.64 -40.72
C ALA A 761 38.35 24.01 -40.62
N VAL A 762 37.60 24.33 -39.56
CA VAL A 762 36.23 23.83 -39.39
C VAL A 762 35.36 24.27 -40.58
N LEU A 763 35.38 25.56 -40.96
CA LEU A 763 34.60 26.05 -42.12
C LEU A 763 35.01 25.42 -43.46
N GLU A 764 36.27 25.00 -43.62
CA GLU A 764 36.69 24.24 -44.80
C GLU A 764 36.13 22.83 -44.80
N ILE A 765 36.16 22.15 -43.64
CA ILE A 765 35.56 20.83 -43.45
C ILE A 765 34.05 20.87 -43.72
N LEU A 766 33.33 21.89 -43.19
CA LEU A 766 31.88 22.03 -43.43
C LEU A 766 31.57 22.15 -44.92
N ARG A 767 32.30 23.00 -45.66
CA ARG A 767 32.10 23.15 -47.10
C ARG A 767 32.34 21.84 -47.87
N ARG A 768 33.34 21.05 -47.48
CA ARG A 768 33.62 19.74 -48.10
C ARG A 768 32.50 18.75 -47.84
N LEU A 769 32.04 18.66 -46.59
CA LEU A 769 30.94 17.77 -46.19
C LEU A 769 29.62 18.17 -46.88
N GLU A 770 29.30 19.45 -46.93
CA GLU A 770 28.12 19.97 -47.63
C GLU A 770 28.16 19.69 -49.13
N ALA A 771 29.33 19.80 -49.77
CA ALA A 771 29.51 19.41 -51.17
C ALA A 771 29.28 17.91 -51.40
N SER A 772 29.50 17.07 -50.38
CA SER A 772 29.19 15.64 -50.40
C SER A 772 27.75 15.32 -49.93
N GLY A 773 26.90 16.33 -49.71
CA GLY A 773 25.50 16.16 -49.31
C GLY A 773 25.27 15.92 -47.81
N ILE A 774 26.31 16.00 -46.98
CA ILE A 774 26.21 15.83 -45.53
C ILE A 774 25.71 17.14 -44.90
N LYS A 775 24.67 17.05 -44.06
CA LYS A 775 24.13 18.21 -43.35
C LYS A 775 25.06 18.62 -42.22
N THR A 776 25.37 19.91 -42.15
CA THR A 776 26.19 20.49 -41.08
C THR A 776 25.50 21.68 -40.42
N ARG A 777 25.84 21.96 -39.16
CA ARG A 777 25.33 23.11 -38.41
C ARG A 777 26.38 23.67 -37.45
N PRO A 778 26.85 24.91 -37.64
CA PRO A 778 27.65 25.62 -36.64
C PRO A 778 26.92 25.73 -35.30
N LEU A 779 27.64 25.53 -34.19
CA LEU A 779 27.11 25.68 -32.84
C LEU A 779 27.37 27.10 -32.31
N GLN A 780 26.39 27.66 -31.61
CA GLN A 780 26.50 28.95 -30.93
C GLN A 780 27.17 28.75 -29.57
N VAL A 781 28.49 28.57 -29.58
CA VAL A 781 29.32 28.45 -28.37
C VAL A 781 30.49 29.43 -28.46
N SER A 782 30.92 29.97 -27.32
CA SER A 782 31.96 31.00 -27.28
C SER A 782 33.37 30.47 -27.58
N ASN A 783 33.61 29.16 -27.42
CA ASN A 783 34.94 28.53 -27.55
C ASN A 783 34.85 27.12 -28.17
N SER A 784 36.00 26.60 -28.62
CA SER A 784 36.15 25.26 -29.21
C SER A 784 36.54 24.21 -28.17
N PHE A 785 35.55 23.67 -27.48
CA PHE A 785 35.72 22.63 -26.46
C PHE A 785 36.23 21.32 -27.07
N HIS A 786 36.95 20.49 -26.30
CA HIS A 786 37.41 19.16 -26.75
C HIS A 786 38.27 19.19 -28.03
N SER A 787 39.14 20.19 -28.14
CA SER A 787 40.00 20.41 -29.32
C SER A 787 41.42 20.81 -28.90
N PRO A 788 42.41 20.82 -29.81
CA PRO A 788 43.74 21.34 -29.51
C PRO A 788 43.74 22.77 -28.95
N LEU A 789 42.71 23.58 -29.25
CA LEU A 789 42.63 24.97 -28.78
C LEU A 789 42.45 25.13 -27.26
N VAL A 790 42.13 24.06 -26.52
CA VAL A 790 42.07 24.12 -25.04
C VAL A 790 43.42 23.85 -24.37
N GLU A 791 44.44 23.41 -25.11
CA GLU A 791 45.76 23.07 -24.56
C GLU A 791 46.41 24.16 -23.69
N PRO A 792 46.30 25.48 -24.01
CA PRO A 792 46.91 26.53 -23.21
C PRO A 792 46.44 26.60 -21.75
N VAL A 793 45.24 26.09 -21.45
CA VAL A 793 44.65 26.17 -20.09
C VAL A 793 44.65 24.84 -19.34
N LEU A 794 45.11 23.74 -19.96
CA LEU A 794 45.01 22.41 -19.36
C LEU A 794 45.82 22.25 -18.07
N ASP A 795 47.02 22.81 -18.01
CA ASP A 795 47.89 22.71 -16.82
C ASP A 795 47.30 23.49 -15.63
N GLU A 796 46.76 24.68 -15.88
CA GLU A 796 46.10 25.49 -14.85
C GLU A 796 44.78 24.86 -14.39
N PHE A 797 44.02 24.25 -15.31
CA PHE A 797 42.79 23.53 -14.97
C PHE A 797 43.07 22.29 -14.13
N GLU A 798 44.07 21.49 -14.49
CA GLU A 798 44.47 20.33 -13.69
C GLU A 798 44.95 20.74 -12.29
N ALA A 799 45.75 21.81 -12.19
CA ALA A 799 46.18 22.35 -10.91
C ALA A 799 44.99 22.79 -10.04
N SER A 800 43.97 23.40 -10.64
CA SER A 800 42.73 23.77 -9.95
C SER A 800 41.98 22.54 -9.44
N CYS A 801 41.88 21.49 -10.25
CA CYS A 801 41.20 20.24 -9.90
C CYS A 801 41.90 19.49 -8.75
N ARG A 802 43.24 19.57 -8.64
CA ARG A 802 43.98 18.95 -7.51
C ARG A 802 43.63 19.51 -6.13
N ARG A 803 42.93 20.65 -6.07
CA ARG A 803 42.44 21.23 -4.80
C ARG A 803 41.22 20.48 -4.25
N ALA A 804 40.48 19.77 -5.10
CA ALA A 804 39.27 19.05 -4.71
C ALA A 804 39.59 17.72 -4.02
N GLN A 805 38.67 17.26 -3.18
CA GLN A 805 38.74 15.92 -2.59
C GLN A 805 37.84 14.96 -3.36
N TYR A 806 38.43 13.85 -3.83
CA TYR A 806 37.71 12.78 -4.53
C TYR A 806 37.47 11.60 -3.60
N ARG A 807 36.26 11.05 -3.66
CA ARG A 807 35.79 9.91 -2.86
C ARG A 807 35.11 8.90 -3.76
N THR A 808 35.00 7.66 -3.31
CA THR A 808 34.17 6.65 -3.99
C THR A 808 32.72 7.13 -4.06
N PRO A 809 32.06 7.07 -5.23
CA PRO A 809 30.69 7.55 -5.37
C PRO A 809 29.73 6.69 -4.55
N SER A 810 28.77 7.33 -3.88
CA SER A 810 27.68 6.71 -3.12
C SER A 810 26.54 6.18 -3.98
N ALA A 811 26.45 6.63 -5.24
CA ALA A 811 25.50 6.14 -6.24
C ALA A 811 26.26 5.68 -7.50
N PRO A 812 25.78 4.67 -8.24
CA PRO A 812 26.47 4.20 -9.44
C PRO A 812 26.70 5.33 -10.45
N LEU A 813 27.97 5.59 -10.78
CA LEU A 813 28.40 6.62 -11.71
C LEU A 813 29.07 5.95 -12.92
N PHE A 814 28.60 6.26 -14.12
CA PHE A 814 29.18 5.75 -15.36
C PHE A 814 29.86 6.87 -16.14
N SER A 815 31.14 6.69 -16.49
CA SER A 815 31.85 7.69 -17.26
C SER A 815 31.63 7.53 -18.76
N SER A 816 31.13 8.58 -19.41
CA SER A 816 30.90 8.57 -20.86
C SER A 816 32.20 8.65 -21.68
N MET A 817 33.31 9.08 -21.07
CA MET A 817 34.63 9.13 -21.74
C MET A 817 35.38 7.80 -21.61
N ARG A 818 35.40 7.18 -20.41
CA ARG A 818 36.09 5.89 -20.17
C ARG A 818 35.24 4.68 -20.53
N LEU A 819 33.92 4.84 -20.67
CA LEU A 819 32.95 3.77 -20.90
C LEU A 819 32.94 2.70 -19.79
N GLU A 820 33.13 3.10 -18.54
CA GLU A 820 33.14 2.19 -17.39
C GLU A 820 32.53 2.84 -16.15
N PHE A 821 32.19 2.00 -15.17
CA PHE A 821 31.75 2.46 -13.85
C PHE A 821 32.92 3.02 -13.05
N VAL A 822 32.65 4.09 -12.31
CA VAL A 822 33.59 4.71 -11.39
C VAL A 822 33.54 4.00 -10.03
N ASN A 823 34.71 3.59 -9.54
CA ASN A 823 34.95 2.91 -8.28
C ASN A 823 36.25 3.44 -7.64
N GLU A 824 36.60 2.90 -6.48
CA GLU A 824 37.77 3.32 -5.70
C GLU A 824 39.10 3.24 -6.49
N GLY A 825 39.23 2.27 -7.41
CA GLY A 825 40.44 2.06 -8.20
C GLY A 825 40.55 2.93 -9.46
N ASN A 826 39.49 3.63 -9.86
CA ASN A 826 39.46 4.43 -11.10
C ASN A 826 38.68 5.74 -10.97
N LEU A 827 38.86 6.45 -9.85
CA LEU A 827 38.22 7.74 -9.60
C LEU A 827 38.45 8.74 -10.76
N LEU A 828 37.49 9.68 -10.92
CA LEU A 828 37.58 10.78 -11.87
C LEU A 828 38.40 11.93 -11.25
N ASP A 829 39.71 11.73 -11.16
CA ASP A 829 40.66 12.65 -10.53
C ASP A 829 41.02 13.89 -11.39
N ALA A 830 41.95 14.71 -10.92
CA ALA A 830 42.38 15.92 -11.65
C ALA A 830 42.90 15.63 -13.07
N THR A 831 43.63 14.52 -13.26
CA THR A 831 44.14 14.10 -14.57
C THR A 831 42.99 13.65 -15.47
N TYR A 832 41.97 13.00 -14.91
CA TYR A 832 40.73 12.74 -15.64
C TYR A 832 40.05 14.02 -16.11
N TRP A 833 39.89 15.04 -15.25
CA TRP A 833 39.22 16.29 -15.64
C TRP A 833 39.98 17.05 -16.75
N ARG A 834 41.32 17.03 -16.70
CA ARG A 834 42.17 17.50 -17.81
C ARG A 834 41.81 16.80 -19.13
N HIS A 835 41.71 15.48 -19.09
CA HIS A 835 41.35 14.66 -20.26
C HIS A 835 39.91 14.90 -20.72
N ASN A 836 38.96 15.02 -19.79
CA ASN A 836 37.56 15.33 -20.07
C ASN A 836 37.40 16.68 -20.79
N LEU A 837 38.25 17.67 -20.52
CA LEU A 837 38.22 18.96 -21.22
C LEU A 837 38.79 18.87 -22.66
N ARG A 838 39.73 17.93 -22.91
CA ARG A 838 40.52 17.87 -24.16
C ARG A 838 40.02 16.84 -25.16
N TYR A 839 39.50 15.70 -24.70
CA TYR A 839 39.23 14.52 -25.53
C TYR A 839 37.75 14.30 -25.80
N THR A 840 37.46 13.43 -26.77
CA THR A 840 36.12 13.18 -27.29
C THR A 840 35.17 12.60 -26.24
N VAL A 841 33.95 13.16 -26.16
CA VAL A 841 32.84 12.59 -25.40
C VAL A 841 32.20 11.44 -26.17
N ARG A 842 32.18 10.22 -25.61
CA ARG A 842 31.70 9.00 -26.29
C ARG A 842 30.27 8.63 -25.87
N TYR A 843 29.34 9.58 -25.98
CA TYR A 843 27.96 9.44 -25.51
C TYR A 843 27.21 8.29 -26.19
N SER A 844 27.32 8.13 -27.50
CA SER A 844 26.61 7.06 -28.24
C SER A 844 27.00 5.67 -27.75
N GLU A 845 28.30 5.43 -27.55
CA GLU A 845 28.80 4.14 -27.05
C GLU A 845 28.42 3.90 -25.59
N ALA A 846 28.43 4.96 -24.77
CA ALA A 846 27.95 4.90 -23.40
C ALA A 846 26.48 4.45 -23.36
N MET A 847 25.61 5.09 -24.14
CA MET A 847 24.19 4.76 -24.21
C MET A 847 23.94 3.32 -24.70
N GLN A 848 24.67 2.85 -25.70
CA GLN A 848 24.61 1.45 -26.14
C GLN A 848 24.99 0.48 -25.02
N LYS A 849 26.01 0.81 -24.23
CA LYS A 849 26.42 -0.01 -23.08
C LYS A 849 25.35 -0.03 -21.99
N LEU A 850 24.72 1.11 -21.69
CA LEU A 850 23.60 1.17 -20.73
C LEU A 850 22.40 0.36 -21.20
N GLN A 851 22.10 0.38 -22.51
CA GLN A 851 21.06 -0.48 -23.07
C GLN A 851 21.35 -1.97 -22.84
N GLN A 852 22.59 -2.40 -23.12
CA GLN A 852 23.05 -3.78 -22.93
C GLN A 852 22.99 -4.21 -21.46
N LEU A 853 23.19 -3.27 -20.53
CA LEU A 853 23.06 -3.50 -19.09
C LEU A 853 21.61 -3.53 -18.59
N GLY A 854 20.63 -3.26 -19.45
CA GLY A 854 19.20 -3.35 -19.11
C GLY A 854 18.54 -2.04 -18.69
N TYR A 855 19.25 -0.91 -18.70
CA TYR A 855 18.65 0.39 -18.38
C TYR A 855 17.66 0.83 -19.46
N ARG A 856 16.48 1.30 -19.05
CA ARG A 856 15.37 1.67 -19.95
C ARG A 856 14.71 3.00 -19.61
N VAL A 857 14.86 3.53 -18.41
CA VAL A 857 14.22 4.80 -17.98
C VAL A 857 15.29 5.86 -17.75
N PHE A 858 15.21 6.96 -18.51
CA PHE A 858 16.22 8.02 -18.51
C PHE A 858 15.55 9.37 -18.22
N ILE A 859 16.05 10.08 -17.20
CA ILE A 859 15.67 11.45 -16.89
C ILE A 859 16.84 12.37 -17.22
N GLU A 860 16.62 13.34 -18.10
CA GLU A 860 17.57 14.41 -18.32
C GLU A 860 17.41 15.49 -17.23
N ILE A 861 18.47 15.61 -16.44
CA ILE A 861 18.63 16.63 -15.41
C ILE A 861 19.29 17.83 -16.09
N GLY A 862 18.47 18.80 -16.48
CA GLY A 862 18.94 19.95 -17.23
C GLY A 862 17.82 20.90 -17.67
N PRO A 863 18.20 22.07 -18.23
CA PRO A 863 17.26 23.09 -18.66
C PRO A 863 16.47 22.71 -19.93
N ALA A 864 17.00 21.81 -20.76
CA ALA A 864 16.43 21.45 -22.07
C ALA A 864 16.65 19.95 -22.40
N PRO A 865 15.77 19.34 -23.21
CA PRO A 865 15.78 17.90 -23.54
C PRO A 865 16.83 17.52 -24.62
N MET A 866 18.10 17.89 -24.46
CA MET A 866 19.14 17.63 -25.47
C MET A 866 19.58 16.16 -25.48
N LEU A 867 19.91 15.62 -24.31
CA LEU A 867 20.34 14.22 -24.13
C LEU A 867 19.21 13.24 -24.35
N VAL A 868 17.96 13.62 -24.06
CA VAL A 868 16.76 12.88 -24.45
C VAL A 868 16.74 12.66 -25.97
N ALA A 869 16.85 13.74 -26.75
CA ALA A 869 16.79 13.65 -28.22
C ALA A 869 17.98 12.87 -28.82
N MET A 870 19.16 12.94 -28.19
CA MET A 870 20.35 12.18 -28.61
C MET A 870 20.22 10.69 -28.23
N GLY A 871 19.82 10.41 -26.98
CA GLY A 871 19.70 9.05 -26.43
C GLY A 871 18.68 8.20 -27.18
N GLN A 872 17.54 8.79 -27.56
CA GLN A 872 16.52 8.14 -28.40
C GLN A 872 17.11 7.57 -29.71
N LYS A 873 18.08 8.27 -30.31
CA LYS A 873 18.74 7.83 -31.55
C LYS A 873 19.79 6.75 -31.33
N CYS A 874 20.28 6.59 -30.10
CA CYS A 874 21.24 5.54 -29.74
C CYS A 874 20.56 4.19 -29.50
N PHE A 875 19.24 4.17 -29.29
CA PHE A 875 18.47 2.96 -29.00
C PHE A 875 17.72 2.47 -30.25
N PRO A 876 17.94 1.23 -30.71
CA PRO A 876 17.11 0.60 -31.73
C PRO A 876 15.62 0.66 -31.36
N ASN A 877 14.77 1.02 -32.32
CA ASN A 877 13.31 1.12 -32.17
C ASN A 877 12.82 2.06 -31.04
N ASN A 878 13.69 2.93 -30.51
CA ASN A 878 13.38 3.79 -29.37
C ASN A 878 12.87 3.01 -28.13
N ASP A 879 13.49 1.85 -27.86
CA ASP A 879 13.19 0.97 -26.72
C ASP A 879 13.64 1.57 -25.36
N GLY A 880 13.09 2.72 -24.98
CA GLY A 880 13.38 3.42 -23.74
C GLY A 880 12.38 4.54 -23.43
N VAL A 881 12.26 4.89 -22.15
CA VAL A 881 11.45 6.01 -21.65
C VAL A 881 12.39 7.20 -21.42
N TRP A 882 12.15 8.31 -22.14
CA TRP A 882 13.06 9.46 -22.17
C TRP A 882 12.36 10.73 -21.72
N LEU A 883 12.77 11.25 -20.56
CA LEU A 883 12.00 12.28 -19.87
C LEU A 883 12.89 13.48 -19.52
N PRO A 884 12.50 14.71 -19.86
CA PRO A 884 13.24 15.89 -19.40
C PRO A 884 12.77 16.35 -18.03
N SER A 885 13.65 17.04 -17.31
CA SER A 885 13.24 17.82 -16.13
C SER A 885 12.59 19.13 -16.57
N LEU A 886 13.25 19.89 -17.46
CA LEU A 886 12.76 21.17 -17.97
C LEU A 886 12.82 21.24 -19.49
N ARG A 887 12.01 22.13 -20.06
CA ARG A 887 11.96 22.40 -21.50
C ARG A 887 11.67 23.88 -21.74
N ASN A 888 12.53 24.54 -22.52
CA ASN A 888 12.30 25.92 -22.92
C ASN A 888 10.95 26.06 -23.66
N GLY A 889 10.17 27.08 -23.31
CA GLY A 889 8.83 27.33 -23.86
C GLY A 889 7.70 26.53 -23.19
N ARG A 890 7.98 25.78 -22.13
CA ARG A 890 6.96 25.19 -21.23
C ARG A 890 7.14 25.69 -19.80
N GLU A 891 6.05 25.68 -19.04
CA GLU A 891 6.07 25.98 -17.61
C GLU A 891 6.79 24.87 -16.84
N ASP A 892 7.58 25.24 -15.82
CA ASP A 892 8.43 24.28 -15.12
C ASP A 892 7.62 23.16 -14.44
N TRP A 893 6.52 23.50 -13.76
CA TRP A 893 5.67 22.50 -13.09
C TRP A 893 4.93 21.59 -14.06
N GLU A 894 4.51 22.11 -15.21
CA GLU A 894 3.86 21.30 -16.24
C GLU A 894 4.81 20.21 -16.71
N GLN A 895 6.05 20.58 -17.06
CA GLN A 895 7.06 19.62 -17.52
C GLN A 895 7.46 18.63 -16.43
N MET A 896 7.68 19.09 -15.20
CA MET A 896 8.08 18.22 -14.07
C MET A 896 6.98 17.22 -13.72
N LEU A 897 5.71 17.63 -13.69
CA LEU A 897 4.59 16.72 -13.38
C LEU A 897 4.30 15.75 -14.52
N GLU A 898 4.43 16.16 -15.78
CA GLU A 898 4.34 15.22 -16.92
C GLU A 898 5.40 14.11 -16.82
N THR A 899 6.64 14.48 -16.47
CA THR A 899 7.71 13.52 -16.25
C THR A 899 7.40 12.61 -15.06
N LEU A 900 6.96 13.17 -13.93
CA LEU A 900 6.62 12.40 -12.72
C LEU A 900 5.44 11.43 -12.96
N ALA A 901 4.40 11.88 -13.67
CA ALA A 901 3.26 11.07 -14.08
C ALA A 901 3.71 9.91 -14.98
N THR A 902 4.57 10.20 -15.97
CA THR A 902 5.10 9.17 -16.87
C THR A 902 5.96 8.14 -16.13
N LEU A 903 6.80 8.58 -15.19
CA LEU A 903 7.57 7.67 -14.33
C LEU A 903 6.64 6.75 -13.53
N TYR A 904 5.61 7.31 -12.88
CA TYR A 904 4.68 6.55 -12.07
C TYR A 904 3.93 5.49 -12.87
N VAL A 905 3.34 5.85 -14.02
CA VAL A 905 2.57 4.87 -14.82
C VAL A 905 3.47 3.78 -15.42
N ASN A 906 4.76 4.06 -15.63
CA ASN A 906 5.74 3.07 -16.10
C ASN A 906 6.39 2.23 -14.98
N GLY A 907 5.91 2.32 -13.74
CA GLY A 907 6.35 1.42 -12.66
C GLY A 907 7.38 2.00 -11.70
N VAL A 908 7.76 3.27 -11.81
CA VAL A 908 8.57 3.92 -10.77
C VAL A 908 7.67 4.23 -9.58
N HIS A 909 8.20 4.18 -8.36
CA HIS A 909 7.47 4.43 -7.11
C HIS A 909 7.97 5.73 -6.46
N PRO A 910 7.46 6.90 -6.87
CA PRO A 910 7.68 8.15 -6.14
C PRO A 910 7.19 8.04 -4.69
N ASP A 911 7.83 8.81 -3.82
CA ASP A 911 7.39 8.99 -2.44
C ASP A 911 6.41 10.19 -2.37
N TRP A 912 5.12 9.86 -2.45
CA TRP A 912 4.06 10.87 -2.48
C TRP A 912 3.91 11.67 -1.19
N GLU A 913 4.33 11.13 -0.04
CA GLU A 913 4.37 11.91 1.20
C GLU A 913 5.49 12.96 1.13
N LYS A 914 6.65 12.58 0.58
CA LYS A 914 7.74 13.55 0.38
C LYS A 914 7.45 14.58 -0.71
N PHE A 915 6.74 14.20 -1.78
CA PHE A 915 6.32 15.11 -2.85
C PHE A 915 5.50 16.31 -2.32
N ASP A 916 4.63 16.08 -1.34
CA ASP A 916 3.80 17.12 -0.74
C ASP A 916 4.34 17.66 0.59
N ARG A 917 5.52 17.25 1.07
CA ARG A 917 6.04 17.60 2.42
C ARG A 917 6.16 19.12 2.66
N ASP A 918 6.49 19.84 1.59
CA ASP A 918 6.74 21.28 1.60
C ASP A 918 5.43 22.09 1.58
N TYR A 919 4.28 21.42 1.46
CA TYR A 919 2.97 22.03 1.36
C TYR A 919 2.08 21.58 2.52
N PRO A 920 1.23 22.47 3.06
CA PRO A 920 0.19 22.05 3.99
C PRO A 920 -0.83 21.20 3.23
N ARG A 921 -0.98 19.94 3.64
CA ARG A 921 -1.97 18.99 3.13
C ARG A 921 -2.73 18.34 4.25
N ARG A 922 -3.99 18.02 3.99
CA ARG A 922 -4.86 17.25 4.88
C ARG A 922 -5.30 15.98 4.16
N ARG A 923 -5.34 14.86 4.89
CA ARG A 923 -6.03 13.66 4.42
C ARG A 923 -7.54 13.94 4.44
N VAL A 924 -8.22 13.61 3.36
CA VAL A 924 -9.68 13.70 3.22
C VAL A 924 -10.22 12.36 2.74
N VAL A 925 -11.51 12.13 3.00
CA VAL A 925 -12.20 10.93 2.52
C VAL A 925 -12.38 11.06 1.00
N VAL A 926 -11.88 10.07 0.27
CA VAL A 926 -11.95 9.97 -1.20
C VAL A 926 -12.41 8.57 -1.59
N PRO A 927 -12.96 8.35 -2.80
CA PRO A 927 -13.54 7.08 -3.19
C PRO A 927 -12.64 5.85 -2.93
N THR A 928 -13.27 4.76 -2.52
CA THR A 928 -12.63 3.46 -2.24
C THR A 928 -12.61 2.55 -3.48
N TYR A 929 -11.85 1.47 -3.38
CA TYR A 929 -11.61 0.50 -4.46
C TYR A 929 -12.91 -0.11 -5.04
N PRO A 930 -13.04 -0.23 -6.37
CA PRO A 930 -14.17 -0.87 -7.04
C PRO A 930 -13.94 -2.38 -7.23
N PHE A 931 -14.28 -3.16 -6.20
CA PHE A 931 -14.21 -4.63 -6.26
C PHE A 931 -15.01 -5.21 -7.45
N GLN A 932 -14.40 -6.16 -8.18
CA GLN A 932 -15.00 -6.88 -9.30
C GLN A 932 -15.60 -8.19 -8.80
N GLU A 933 -16.79 -8.10 -8.25
CA GLU A 933 -17.36 -9.19 -7.47
C GLU A 933 -17.98 -10.30 -8.33
N GLN A 934 -17.73 -11.55 -7.93
CA GLN A 934 -18.34 -12.76 -8.47
C GLN A 934 -19.11 -13.50 -7.38
N ARG A 935 -20.02 -14.38 -7.81
CA ARG A 935 -20.84 -15.18 -6.91
C ARG A 935 -20.06 -16.41 -6.40
N TYR A 936 -19.98 -16.54 -5.08
CA TYR A 936 -19.46 -17.72 -4.37
C TYR A 936 -20.43 -18.20 -3.30
N TRP A 937 -20.98 -19.39 -3.51
CA TRP A 937 -21.92 -20.03 -2.60
C TRP A 937 -21.86 -21.54 -2.75
N ILE A 938 -22.07 -22.29 -1.67
CA ILE A 938 -22.16 -23.76 -1.76
C ILE A 938 -23.38 -24.19 -2.58
N GLU A 939 -23.24 -25.26 -3.34
CA GLU A 939 -24.39 -25.92 -3.96
C GLU A 939 -25.07 -26.82 -2.93
N VAL A 940 -26.35 -26.54 -2.68
CA VAL A 940 -27.16 -27.23 -1.67
C VAL A 940 -27.95 -28.35 -2.34
N ASP A 941 -27.66 -29.61 -2.02
CA ASP A 941 -28.53 -30.72 -2.41
C ASP A 941 -29.70 -30.85 -1.43
N ARG A 942 -30.83 -30.20 -1.79
CA ARG A 942 -32.06 -30.23 -0.97
C ARG A 942 -32.70 -31.63 -0.90
N GLY A 943 -32.24 -32.61 -1.68
CA GLY A 943 -32.71 -34.00 -1.65
C GLY A 943 -32.27 -34.76 -0.39
N LEU A 944 -31.14 -34.41 0.21
CA LEU A 944 -30.60 -35.06 1.41
C LEU A 944 -31.50 -34.84 2.66
N ARG A 945 -32.12 -33.65 2.79
CA ARG A 945 -33.04 -33.35 3.93
C ARG A 945 -34.33 -34.18 3.91
N ILE A 946 -34.74 -34.68 2.74
CA ILE A 946 -35.96 -35.46 2.56
C ILE A 946 -35.72 -36.94 2.93
N GLN A 947 -34.50 -37.46 2.70
CA GLN A 947 -34.17 -38.85 3.05
C GLN A 947 -34.09 -39.10 4.56
N GLU A 948 -33.66 -38.13 5.37
CA GLU A 948 -33.56 -38.32 6.84
C GLU A 948 -34.89 -38.17 7.59
N ARG A 949 -35.87 -37.44 7.05
CA ARG A 949 -37.23 -37.41 7.63
C ARG A 949 -38.08 -38.64 7.29
N GLY A 950 -37.67 -39.44 6.30
CA GLY A 950 -38.44 -40.57 5.76
C GLY A 950 -38.03 -41.95 6.25
N LEU A 951 -36.95 -42.11 7.04
CA LEU A 951 -36.45 -43.43 7.41
C LEU A 951 -37.17 -44.03 8.63
N ARG A 952 -38.39 -44.56 8.37
CA ARG A 952 -38.89 -45.78 9.02
C ARG A 952 -39.54 -46.69 7.97
N ILE A 953 -38.95 -47.89 7.89
CA ILE A 953 -39.51 -49.18 7.45
C ILE A 953 -39.47 -49.47 5.93
N GLU A 954 -38.65 -50.48 5.65
CA GLU A 954 -38.68 -51.49 4.56
C GLU A 954 -37.91 -51.29 3.23
N ASP A 955 -36.97 -52.23 3.11
CA ASP A 955 -36.49 -53.05 1.99
C ASP A 955 -35.85 -52.47 0.73
N ARG A 956 -34.66 -53.03 0.50
CA ARG A 956 -33.82 -52.94 -0.69
C ARG A 956 -34.54 -53.52 -1.90
N ASP A 957 -34.56 -52.75 -2.98
CA ASP A 957 -33.89 -53.11 -4.24
C ASP A 957 -34.23 -52.08 -5.30
N THR A 958 -33.22 -51.49 -5.95
CA THR A 958 -33.03 -51.55 -7.42
C THR A 958 -31.87 -50.65 -7.87
N GLN A 959 -31.28 -51.10 -8.98
CA GLN A 959 -30.01 -50.74 -9.59
C GLN A 959 -29.94 -49.28 -10.06
N SER A 960 -28.76 -48.68 -9.92
CA SER A 960 -28.36 -47.48 -10.65
C SER A 960 -26.97 -47.70 -11.25
N THR A 961 -26.90 -47.50 -12.55
CA THR A 961 -25.76 -47.63 -13.46
C THR A 961 -24.65 -46.63 -13.13
N ILE A 962 -23.43 -47.15 -12.97
CA ILE A 962 -22.20 -46.36 -12.85
C ILE A 962 -21.85 -45.76 -14.21
N HIS A 963 -21.93 -44.44 -14.34
CA HIS A 963 -21.27 -43.68 -15.40
C HIS A 963 -19.79 -43.49 -15.03
N ASP A 964 -18.89 -43.89 -15.94
CA ASP A 964 -17.43 -43.76 -15.86
C ASP A 964 -16.99 -42.30 -16.15
N PRO A 965 -16.39 -41.57 -15.21
CA PRO A 965 -15.86 -40.23 -15.45
C PRO A 965 -14.36 -40.34 -15.75
N ARG A 966 -13.99 -40.93 -16.89
CA ARG A 966 -12.60 -40.91 -17.39
C ARG A 966 -12.56 -40.50 -18.86
N SER A 967 -13.01 -39.28 -19.12
CA SER A 967 -12.57 -38.53 -20.30
C SER A 967 -12.60 -37.04 -20.02
N THR A 968 -11.61 -36.53 -19.30
CA THR A 968 -11.27 -35.10 -19.35
C THR A 968 -9.79 -34.96 -19.69
N ASN A 969 -9.57 -34.05 -20.62
CA ASN A 969 -8.36 -33.87 -21.41
C ASN A 969 -7.20 -33.43 -20.50
N ASN A 970 -6.14 -34.25 -20.40
CA ASN A 970 -4.98 -33.99 -19.52
C ASN A 970 -4.33 -32.61 -19.75
N GLU A 971 -4.47 -32.03 -20.95
CA GLU A 971 -3.92 -30.70 -21.28
C GLU A 971 -4.62 -29.54 -20.52
N GLN A 972 -5.93 -29.65 -20.23
CA GLN A 972 -6.64 -28.61 -19.46
C GLN A 972 -6.28 -28.64 -17.98
N HIS A 973 -6.00 -29.81 -17.42
CA HIS A 973 -5.57 -29.98 -16.04
C HIS A 973 -4.15 -29.44 -15.81
N TRP A 974 -3.25 -29.62 -16.79
CA TRP A 974 -1.91 -29.03 -16.72
C TRP A 974 -1.89 -27.52 -16.95
N SER A 975 -2.78 -27.00 -17.80
CA SER A 975 -2.95 -25.55 -17.96
C SER A 975 -3.43 -24.91 -16.67
N SER A 976 -4.43 -25.50 -15.99
CA SER A 976 -4.93 -24.95 -14.72
C SER A 976 -3.92 -25.06 -13.57
N ILE A 977 -3.11 -26.11 -13.53
CA ILE A 977 -2.00 -26.23 -12.56
C ILE A 977 -0.88 -25.21 -12.87
N ALA A 978 -0.54 -24.99 -14.15
CA ALA A 978 0.46 -24.00 -14.55
C ALA A 978 -0.01 -22.55 -14.37
N GLU A 979 -1.31 -22.32 -14.45
CA GLU A 979 -1.96 -21.02 -14.20
C GLU A 979 -2.09 -20.76 -12.69
N ALA A 980 -2.48 -21.76 -11.91
CA ALA A 980 -2.44 -21.70 -10.44
C ALA A 980 -1.02 -21.52 -9.90
N ALA A 981 -0.02 -22.18 -10.49
CA ALA A 981 1.39 -22.00 -10.12
C ALA A 981 1.92 -20.61 -10.53
N ARG A 982 1.49 -20.05 -11.67
CA ARG A 982 1.78 -18.65 -12.05
C ARG A 982 1.16 -17.67 -11.05
N HIS A 983 -0.10 -17.87 -10.68
CA HIS A 983 -0.80 -17.06 -9.70
C HIS A 983 -0.15 -17.12 -8.30
N GLN A 984 0.31 -18.31 -7.90
CA GLN A 984 0.98 -18.50 -6.62
C GLN A 984 2.41 -17.92 -6.60
N SER A 985 3.09 -17.89 -7.76
CA SER A 985 4.39 -17.23 -7.92
C SER A 985 4.34 -15.71 -7.81
N GLN A 986 3.16 -15.11 -7.99
CA GLN A 986 2.94 -13.68 -7.83
C GLN A 986 2.69 -13.27 -6.36
N GLN A 987 2.68 -14.22 -5.40
CA GLN A 987 2.23 -13.96 -4.03
C GLN A 987 3.16 -14.44 -2.89
N ILE A 988 4.40 -14.88 -3.16
CA ILE A 988 5.34 -15.34 -2.10
C ILE A 988 6.80 -14.92 -2.43
N PRO A 989 7.63 -14.50 -1.45
CA PRO A 989 8.97 -13.94 -1.67
C PRO A 989 10.07 -15.01 -1.87
N PHE A 990 9.91 -15.88 -2.88
CA PHE A 990 11.02 -16.71 -3.34
C PHE A 990 11.38 -16.31 -4.78
N ASP A 991 12.50 -15.60 -4.93
CA ASP A 991 13.12 -15.19 -6.20
C ASP A 991 13.53 -16.42 -7.04
N MET A 992 12.57 -17.09 -7.68
CA MET A 992 12.83 -18.20 -8.60
C MET A 992 12.59 -17.76 -10.05
N PRO A 993 13.63 -17.58 -10.87
CA PRO A 993 13.45 -17.21 -12.27
C PRO A 993 12.82 -18.36 -13.08
N LEU A 994 11.52 -18.28 -13.36
CA LEU A 994 10.71 -19.32 -14.02
C LEU A 994 11.22 -19.74 -15.40
N HIS A 995 11.93 -18.86 -16.12
CA HIS A 995 12.52 -19.18 -17.42
C HIS A 995 13.61 -20.27 -17.33
N THR A 996 14.20 -20.46 -16.14
CA THR A 996 15.19 -21.53 -15.87
C THR A 996 14.54 -22.84 -15.43
N TYR A 997 13.23 -22.83 -15.13
CA TYR A 997 12.51 -23.97 -14.54
C TYR A 997 12.50 -25.23 -15.43
N PRO A 998 12.31 -25.16 -16.77
CA PRO A 998 12.37 -26.36 -17.61
C PRO A 998 13.75 -27.06 -17.55
N ALA A 999 14.84 -26.28 -17.53
CA ALA A 999 16.21 -26.81 -17.41
C ALA A 999 16.47 -27.40 -16.02
N LYS A 1000 16.01 -26.72 -14.96
CA LYS A 1000 16.05 -27.18 -13.56
C LYS A 1000 15.26 -28.50 -13.40
N TRP A 1001 14.03 -28.57 -13.93
CA TRP A 1001 13.20 -29.79 -13.89
C TRP A 1001 13.85 -30.96 -14.63
N GLN A 1002 14.34 -30.75 -15.85
CA GLN A 1002 15.07 -31.79 -16.60
C GLN A 1002 16.33 -32.27 -15.88
N CYS A 1003 16.97 -31.40 -15.10
CA CYS A 1003 18.10 -31.82 -14.29
C CYS A 1003 17.69 -32.59 -13.04
N LEU A 1004 16.66 -32.14 -12.31
CA LEU A 1004 16.10 -32.87 -11.17
C LEU A 1004 15.62 -34.26 -11.60
N ASP A 1005 15.00 -34.34 -12.76
CA ASP A 1005 14.50 -35.59 -13.32
C ASP A 1005 15.63 -36.57 -13.65
N ARG A 1006 16.70 -36.09 -14.29
CA ARG A 1006 17.94 -36.86 -14.54
C ARG A 1006 18.63 -37.29 -13.26
N LEU A 1007 18.67 -36.42 -12.25
CA LEU A 1007 19.30 -36.68 -10.96
C LEU A 1007 18.50 -37.73 -10.17
N ALA A 1008 17.16 -37.63 -10.17
CA ALA A 1008 16.28 -38.61 -9.58
C ALA A 1008 16.43 -39.99 -10.25
N THR A 1009 16.45 -40.05 -11.58
CA THR A 1009 16.72 -41.29 -12.32
C THR A 1009 18.08 -41.90 -11.92
N ALA A 1010 19.13 -41.08 -11.81
CA ALA A 1010 20.46 -41.54 -11.41
C ALA A 1010 20.47 -42.11 -9.97
N TYR A 1011 19.82 -41.45 -9.01
CA TYR A 1011 19.72 -41.96 -7.63
C TYR A 1011 18.90 -43.24 -7.53
N ILE A 1012 17.80 -43.37 -8.28
CA ILE A 1012 17.00 -44.60 -8.35
C ILE A 1012 17.84 -45.76 -8.90
N VAL A 1013 18.53 -45.55 -10.03
CA VAL A 1013 19.42 -46.55 -10.63
C VAL A 1013 20.55 -46.93 -9.68
N HIS A 1014 21.15 -45.95 -9.01
CA HIS A 1014 22.21 -46.16 -8.03
C HIS A 1014 21.72 -47.00 -6.84
N ALA A 1015 20.54 -46.69 -6.29
CA ALA A 1015 19.93 -47.45 -5.20
C ALA A 1015 19.61 -48.90 -5.60
N LEU A 1016 19.03 -49.12 -6.79
CA LEU A 1016 18.75 -50.48 -7.29
C LEU A 1016 20.04 -51.29 -7.51
N ARG A 1017 21.10 -50.66 -8.02
CA ARG A 1017 22.42 -51.30 -8.14
C ARG A 1017 23.03 -51.64 -6.79
N ALA A 1018 22.90 -50.77 -5.79
CA ALA A 1018 23.37 -51.04 -4.43
C ALA A 1018 22.62 -52.22 -3.78
N LEU A 1019 21.32 -52.34 -4.05
CA LEU A 1019 20.50 -53.49 -3.69
C LEU A 1019 20.79 -54.75 -4.52
N ARG A 1020 21.63 -54.65 -5.56
CA ARG A 1020 21.89 -55.70 -6.56
C ARG A 1020 20.63 -56.17 -7.28
N ALA A 1021 19.63 -55.31 -7.39
CA ALA A 1021 18.45 -55.52 -8.21
C ALA A 1021 18.74 -55.19 -9.69
N PHE A 1022 18.17 -55.98 -10.61
CA PHE A 1022 18.41 -55.85 -12.06
C PHE A 1022 19.90 -55.89 -12.43
N ASN A 1023 20.67 -56.70 -11.70
CA ASN A 1023 22.12 -56.80 -11.84
C ASN A 1023 22.53 -57.89 -12.83
N LYS A 1024 21.59 -58.77 -13.22
CA LYS A 1024 21.76 -59.75 -14.29
C LYS A 1024 20.88 -59.36 -15.48
N LYS A 1025 21.32 -59.73 -16.69
CA LYS A 1025 20.49 -59.59 -17.88
C LYS A 1025 19.18 -60.38 -17.69
N ASP A 1026 18.06 -59.81 -18.14
CA ASP A 1026 16.74 -60.43 -18.12
C ASP A 1026 16.21 -60.76 -16.71
N GLU A 1027 16.68 -60.05 -15.68
CA GLU A 1027 16.18 -60.19 -14.31
C GLU A 1027 14.78 -59.56 -14.21
N LYS A 1028 13.80 -60.33 -13.73
CA LYS A 1028 12.39 -59.92 -13.66
C LYS A 1028 11.90 -59.76 -12.23
N HIS A 1029 11.13 -58.70 -11.98
CA HIS A 1029 10.48 -58.45 -10.69
C HIS A 1029 9.06 -57.91 -10.88
N SER A 1030 8.08 -58.45 -10.17
CA SER A 1030 6.83 -57.71 -9.90
C SER A 1030 7.06 -56.74 -8.73
N ILE A 1031 6.19 -55.74 -8.54
CA ILE A 1031 6.34 -54.82 -7.40
C ILE A 1031 6.26 -55.59 -6.07
N ASP A 1032 5.25 -56.44 -5.90
CA ASP A 1032 5.09 -57.21 -4.67
C ASP A 1032 6.25 -58.19 -4.46
N GLY A 1033 6.73 -58.84 -5.52
CA GLY A 1033 7.90 -59.72 -5.47
C GLY A 1033 9.20 -58.97 -5.15
N PHE A 1034 9.37 -57.76 -5.68
CA PHE A 1034 10.51 -56.89 -5.37
C PHE A 1034 10.50 -56.48 -3.90
N MET A 1035 9.36 -55.99 -3.41
CA MET A 1035 9.21 -55.55 -2.03
C MET A 1035 9.48 -56.68 -1.04
N GLN A 1036 8.96 -57.88 -1.32
CA GLN A 1036 9.21 -59.06 -0.50
C GLN A 1036 10.69 -59.47 -0.52
N ARG A 1037 11.32 -59.53 -1.70
CA ARG A 1037 12.71 -59.97 -1.87
C ARG A 1037 13.73 -59.02 -1.24
N PHE A 1038 13.46 -57.73 -1.25
CA PHE A 1038 14.37 -56.70 -0.72
C PHE A 1038 13.89 -56.08 0.61
N HIS A 1039 12.87 -56.69 1.24
CA HIS A 1039 12.31 -56.27 2.53
C HIS A 1039 11.89 -54.78 2.58
N VAL A 1040 11.30 -54.27 1.50
CA VAL A 1040 10.76 -52.91 1.43
C VAL A 1040 9.41 -52.85 2.12
N LEU A 1041 9.21 -51.89 3.05
CA LEU A 1041 7.96 -51.76 3.79
C LEU A 1041 6.75 -51.51 2.88
N PRO A 1042 5.56 -52.10 3.15
CA PRO A 1042 4.35 -51.97 2.34
C PRO A 1042 3.95 -50.52 2.00
N THR A 1043 4.19 -49.58 2.94
CA THR A 1043 3.91 -48.15 2.76
C THR A 1043 4.63 -47.52 1.55
N TYR A 1044 5.73 -48.12 1.09
CA TYR A 1044 6.50 -47.64 -0.07
C TYR A 1044 6.08 -48.27 -1.41
N LYS A 1045 5.03 -49.11 -1.45
CA LYS A 1045 4.58 -49.79 -2.68
C LYS A 1045 4.35 -48.83 -3.84
N HIS A 1046 3.61 -47.75 -3.60
CA HIS A 1046 3.32 -46.74 -4.62
C HIS A 1046 4.58 -46.00 -5.08
N LEU A 1047 5.56 -45.79 -4.19
CA LEU A 1047 6.83 -45.15 -4.51
C LEU A 1047 7.68 -46.02 -5.43
N VAL A 1048 7.85 -47.31 -5.09
CA VAL A 1048 8.61 -48.27 -5.91
C VAL A 1048 7.94 -48.46 -7.28
N GLN A 1049 6.61 -48.53 -7.31
CA GLN A 1049 5.85 -48.59 -8.56
C GLN A 1049 6.12 -47.37 -9.45
N ARG A 1050 6.16 -46.16 -8.86
CA ARG A 1050 6.49 -44.93 -9.61
C ARG A 1050 7.93 -44.96 -10.12
N TRP A 1051 8.89 -45.45 -9.34
CA TRP A 1051 10.28 -45.59 -9.80
C TRP A 1051 10.41 -46.53 -10.98
N PHE A 1052 9.76 -47.70 -10.92
CA PHE A 1052 9.85 -48.69 -12.00
C PHE A 1052 9.19 -48.17 -13.28
N ASN A 1053 8.01 -47.55 -13.17
CA ASN A 1053 7.36 -46.91 -14.30
C ASN A 1053 8.22 -45.79 -14.90
N LYS A 1054 8.91 -45.01 -14.04
CA LYS A 1054 9.87 -43.99 -14.51
C LYS A 1054 11.04 -44.62 -15.28
N LEU A 1055 11.64 -45.70 -14.78
CA LEU A 1055 12.71 -46.40 -15.48
C LEU A 1055 12.24 -47.05 -16.80
N VAL A 1056 10.97 -47.44 -16.90
CA VAL A 1056 10.37 -47.91 -18.16
C VAL A 1056 10.24 -46.76 -19.16
N ASN A 1057 9.79 -45.58 -18.73
CA ASN A 1057 9.69 -44.41 -19.59
C ASN A 1057 11.06 -43.94 -20.10
N GLU A 1058 12.12 -44.13 -19.31
CA GLU A 1058 13.52 -43.87 -19.69
C GLU A 1058 14.16 -44.99 -20.54
N GLY A 1059 13.41 -46.06 -20.85
CA GLY A 1059 13.92 -47.22 -21.59
C GLY A 1059 14.98 -48.05 -20.86
N ILE A 1060 15.14 -47.85 -19.55
CA ILE A 1060 16.09 -48.58 -18.70
C ILE A 1060 15.51 -49.96 -18.31
N LEU A 1061 14.20 -50.01 -18.08
CA LEU A 1061 13.43 -51.24 -17.85
C LEU A 1061 12.39 -51.43 -18.95
N LEU A 1062 11.94 -52.67 -19.10
CA LEU A 1062 10.83 -53.08 -19.94
C LEU A 1062 9.69 -53.58 -19.05
N ARG A 1063 8.45 -53.32 -19.44
CA ARG A 1063 7.25 -53.82 -18.74
C ARG A 1063 6.55 -54.89 -19.57
N GLU A 1064 6.39 -56.06 -18.98
CA GLU A 1064 5.64 -57.19 -19.53
C GLU A 1064 4.52 -57.56 -18.54
N GLY A 1065 3.33 -56.96 -18.70
CA GLY A 1065 2.24 -57.09 -17.74
C GLY A 1065 2.60 -56.50 -16.37
N GLU A 1066 2.61 -57.35 -15.33
CA GLU A 1066 2.96 -56.98 -13.95
C GLU A 1066 4.47 -57.13 -13.64
N LEU A 1067 5.27 -57.59 -14.63
CA LEU A 1067 6.71 -57.80 -14.48
C LEU A 1067 7.51 -56.66 -15.11
N PHE A 1068 8.54 -56.23 -14.40
CA PHE A 1068 9.56 -55.31 -14.87
C PHE A 1068 10.84 -56.09 -15.13
N THR A 1069 11.46 -55.89 -16.30
CA THR A 1069 12.64 -56.64 -16.78
C THR A 1069 13.72 -55.66 -17.26
N ASN A 1070 15.00 -55.98 -17.09
CA ASN A 1070 16.09 -55.21 -17.68
C ASN A 1070 16.72 -55.92 -18.89
N ALA A 1071 16.81 -55.23 -20.03
CA ALA A 1071 17.43 -55.78 -21.25
C ALA A 1071 18.96 -55.92 -21.14
N ASN A 1072 19.58 -55.10 -20.29
CA ASN A 1072 21.00 -55.09 -19.94
C ASN A 1072 21.17 -54.77 -18.45
N ALA A 1073 22.34 -55.03 -17.87
CA ALA A 1073 22.62 -54.57 -16.51
C ALA A 1073 22.41 -53.05 -16.40
N LEU A 1074 21.81 -52.59 -15.29
CA LEU A 1074 21.52 -51.18 -15.08
C LEU A 1074 22.75 -50.30 -15.37
N PRO A 1075 22.60 -49.13 -16.02
CA PRO A 1075 23.73 -48.30 -16.39
C PRO A 1075 24.57 -47.87 -15.18
N LYS A 1076 25.89 -47.70 -15.35
CA LYS A 1076 26.76 -47.07 -14.34
C LYS A 1076 26.49 -45.56 -14.33
N ALA A 1077 25.32 -45.16 -13.85
CA ALA A 1077 25.04 -43.76 -13.56
C ALA A 1077 25.61 -43.41 -12.19
N SER A 1078 26.53 -42.45 -12.13
CA SER A 1078 26.94 -41.80 -10.87
C SER A 1078 26.10 -40.53 -10.72
N PRO A 1079 25.30 -40.41 -9.64
CA PRO A 1079 24.62 -39.16 -9.32
C PRO A 1079 25.58 -37.97 -9.25
N GLU A 1080 26.82 -38.17 -8.79
CA GLU A 1080 27.88 -37.16 -8.74
C GLU A 1080 28.29 -36.67 -10.14
N ALA A 1081 28.38 -37.57 -11.12
CA ALA A 1081 28.67 -37.20 -12.51
C ALA A 1081 27.52 -36.42 -13.17
N VAL A 1082 26.27 -36.67 -12.77
CA VAL A 1082 25.09 -35.89 -13.22
C VAL A 1082 25.10 -34.51 -12.57
N LEU A 1083 25.44 -34.42 -11.28
CA LEU A 1083 25.58 -33.16 -10.55
C LEU A 1083 26.67 -32.25 -11.12
N GLN A 1084 27.85 -32.81 -11.40
CA GLN A 1084 28.98 -32.05 -11.95
C GLN A 1084 28.68 -31.47 -13.33
N LYS A 1085 27.88 -32.17 -14.15
CA LYS A 1085 27.42 -31.69 -15.47
C LYS A 1085 26.31 -30.64 -15.38
N SER A 1086 25.76 -30.41 -14.19
CA SER A 1086 24.60 -29.54 -13.96
C SER A 1086 24.93 -28.31 -13.09
N GLY A 1087 26.22 -28.07 -12.81
CA GLY A 1087 26.70 -27.09 -11.83
C GLY A 1087 26.26 -25.64 -12.04
N ASN A 1088 25.82 -25.26 -13.25
CA ASN A 1088 25.34 -23.91 -13.54
C ASN A 1088 23.80 -23.77 -13.51
N VAL A 1089 23.06 -24.88 -13.39
CA VAL A 1089 21.58 -24.88 -13.49
C VAL A 1089 20.91 -24.55 -12.15
N PHE A 1090 21.59 -24.77 -11.01
CA PHE A 1090 21.07 -24.53 -9.66
C PHE A 1090 21.91 -23.55 -8.83
N ALA A 1091 22.75 -22.73 -9.47
CA ALA A 1091 23.65 -21.80 -8.75
C ALA A 1091 22.89 -20.84 -7.80
N GLU A 1092 21.62 -20.57 -8.09
CA GLU A 1092 20.72 -19.69 -7.34
C GLU A 1092 19.89 -20.41 -6.25
N ILE A 1093 19.87 -21.75 -6.22
CA ILE A 1093 19.05 -22.56 -5.28
C ILE A 1093 19.86 -23.78 -4.83
N SER A 1094 20.98 -23.52 -4.17
CA SER A 1094 21.93 -24.56 -3.75
C SER A 1094 21.32 -25.54 -2.74
N GLU A 1095 20.35 -25.08 -1.95
CA GLU A 1095 19.67 -25.79 -0.87
C GLU A 1095 18.74 -26.90 -1.40
N LEU A 1096 18.04 -26.67 -2.52
CA LEU A 1096 17.21 -27.69 -3.15
C LEU A 1096 18.08 -28.83 -3.71
N LEU A 1097 19.22 -28.48 -4.29
CA LEU A 1097 20.19 -29.45 -4.78
C LEU A 1097 20.77 -30.26 -3.63
N GLU A 1098 21.12 -29.61 -2.52
CA GLU A 1098 21.59 -30.26 -1.29
C GLU A 1098 20.52 -31.18 -0.70
N TYR A 1099 19.26 -30.76 -0.67
CA TYR A 1099 18.13 -31.57 -0.21
C TYR A 1099 17.93 -32.83 -1.07
N VAL A 1100 17.95 -32.70 -2.39
CA VAL A 1100 17.83 -33.84 -3.32
C VAL A 1100 19.02 -34.78 -3.20
N GLN A 1101 20.23 -34.24 -3.04
CA GLN A 1101 21.42 -35.04 -2.76
C GLN A 1101 21.30 -35.81 -1.44
N ARG A 1102 20.83 -35.16 -0.37
CA ARG A 1102 20.63 -35.78 0.94
C ARG A 1102 19.58 -36.88 0.86
N CYS A 1103 18.43 -36.62 0.23
CA CYS A 1103 17.38 -37.61 -0.01
C CYS A 1103 17.90 -38.79 -0.84
N GLY A 1104 18.63 -38.52 -1.93
CA GLY A 1104 19.22 -39.55 -2.80
C GLY A 1104 20.24 -40.44 -2.07
N LYS A 1105 21.11 -39.85 -1.24
CA LYS A 1105 22.07 -40.58 -0.40
C LYS A 1105 21.37 -41.50 0.61
N LEU A 1106 20.19 -41.14 1.10
CA LEU A 1106 19.39 -41.95 2.02
C LEU A 1106 18.72 -43.16 1.36
N LEU A 1107 18.69 -43.26 0.03
CA LEU A 1107 18.11 -44.41 -0.69
C LEU A 1107 19.02 -45.65 -0.72
N VAL A 1108 20.29 -45.51 -0.35
CA VAL A 1108 21.29 -46.59 -0.40
C VAL A 1108 21.40 -47.27 0.98
N PRO A 1109 21.52 -48.61 1.04
CA PRO A 1109 21.67 -49.33 2.31
C PRO A 1109 22.82 -48.79 3.17
N ARG A 1110 22.57 -48.64 4.48
CA ARG A 1110 23.48 -48.04 5.48
C ARG A 1110 24.91 -48.64 5.49
N THR A 1111 25.08 -49.86 5.00
CA THR A 1111 26.36 -50.58 4.89
C THR A 1111 27.31 -50.06 3.79
N GLU A 1112 26.81 -49.38 2.76
CA GLU A 1112 27.65 -48.66 1.77
C GLU A 1112 27.90 -47.21 2.21
N LEU A 1113 26.95 -46.58 2.90
CA LEU A 1113 27.05 -45.23 3.47
C LEU A 1113 28.20 -45.10 4.49
N LEU A 1114 28.51 -46.18 5.22
CA LEU A 1114 29.66 -46.27 6.14
C LEU A 1114 31.03 -46.36 5.44
N LYS A 1115 31.10 -46.71 4.15
CA LYS A 1115 32.37 -46.73 3.38
C LYS A 1115 32.75 -45.37 2.80
N LEU A 1116 31.77 -44.47 2.64
CA LEU A 1116 31.96 -43.13 2.09
C LEU A 1116 32.27 -42.06 3.16
N LEU A 1117 32.09 -42.41 4.45
CA LEU A 1117 32.49 -41.57 5.58
C LEU A 1117 33.83 -42.09 6.12
N LYS A 1118 34.95 -41.64 5.53
CA LYS A 1118 36.23 -41.62 6.26
C LYS A 1118 36.17 -40.49 7.29
N PRO A 1119 36.71 -40.68 8.50
CA PRO A 1119 36.71 -39.63 9.51
C PRO A 1119 37.86 -38.65 9.22
N GLU A 1120 37.51 -37.45 8.75
CA GLU A 1120 38.15 -36.17 9.09
C GLU A 1120 37.05 -35.09 9.17
#